data_AF-A0A358DTS9-F1
#
_entry.id   AF-A0A358DTS9-F1
#
_cell.length_a   1.000
_cell.length_b   1.000
_cell.length_c   1.000
_cell.angle_alpha   90.00
_cell.angle_beta   90.00
_cell.angle_gamma   90.00
#
_symmetry.space_group_name_H-M   'P 1'
#
loop_
_entity.id
_entity.type
_entity.pdbx_description
1 polymer ?
#
loop_
_entity_poly.entity_id
_entity_poly.type
_entity_poly.pdbx_seq_one_letter_code
_entity_poly.pdbx_strand_id
1 'polypeptide(L)'
;MELNIEHIKKAYLFVKSYAYHENLNLFLKQRMAEFETCHTELDEVSESILEVFDQENPCNHKYFKGWLKSINYHLLPKLVERNEDKPSQNSGLFISNVRDSEQYQVSKVNYFINAPVEIHIIEMLWCLFVGPTLEKGMSKDSYGNRMHSSALNFSKDSDLSGQEVFKRYIDQYNQWRDQALEVATQVSKSGDDVALLSLDLKSYFYHVDLDFENIEAEIENHYSDNAQLTEFALTLNLVLDAIYTRYQKIIAPRIKQTHIKCKDKKCLPIGMASASIIANWYLSDFDFSIGDDVRPAYYGRYVDDIIMVFKRPKFDVENPIPSFVNHYLSSVLTATGDNAEYVISVADNTLPMQQDKLILQFFDKEHSRAGLEVFKQELDERSSAFKFLPSDHIDKELDRFAYDVLYDGSANKLRSIVGLAENETEIAKYLSSHITAHRLCKLNNRDVVLPQLKQFFKGQNALQFFRLWEKLYQYSVITRNYGFTSFFYQYVEAEINKIIGIMPNSRKPSERFTKKLNEDLNLYNQIALAITIGLLDIKPFPSHIDILFIEDENVFHGNKSELNKLVSYASDLHSFSWQFRCSNLIRHHLVAWPLANYSLEEADLTFKSDFTSNEDIELDENKIAFSPRFIHFDEWQIFHLGKHLAIENDLNGWLTETIDAYKHRFFGLEFPVDFTSEDADTTGIVKSSLSISDKELKDQINLAIANLKVNEEDISSAVRRDRQPNLSFKRQEDLYSILNSALYEKADLLVMPEVAIPVSWLPFMVSFSRRHQIGLVFGLEHWVSNGVAYNLIIEALPFKVSGKYKSCVMTARVKNHYAPAELELLEAVRLKPGNLVLKQNAYYHKVSWRGLSFATYNCFELSDITHRVLFKSQIDLLFACVWNKDTNYYQHILESAVRDLHCYTVQANTSQYGGSCVLRPTKTESKTMLYVKGGDNPCVLTTKLDIKGLRDFQYKSKPGSKDYFKHLPPGYDSDSVLSR
;
A
#
# COMPACT_ATOMS: atom_id res chain seq x y z
N MET A 1 -16.29 -10.94 31.48
CA MET A 1 -15.03 -11.41 30.88
C MET A 1 -13.94 -10.66 31.61
N GLU A 2 -12.82 -11.31 31.93
CA GLU A 2 -11.72 -10.62 32.61
C GLU A 2 -10.79 -9.99 31.57
N LEU A 3 -10.67 -8.66 31.59
CA LEU A 3 -9.68 -7.94 30.79
C LEU A 3 -8.28 -8.30 31.31
N ASN A 4 -7.29 -8.42 30.42
CA ASN A 4 -5.92 -8.74 30.80
C ASN A 4 -4.92 -7.90 30.00
N ILE A 5 -3.64 -7.95 30.39
CA ILE A 5 -2.56 -7.20 29.77
C ILE A 5 -2.44 -7.50 28.27
N GLU A 6 -2.62 -8.76 27.87
CA GLU A 6 -2.49 -9.15 26.46
C GLU A 6 -3.57 -8.49 25.58
N HIS A 7 -4.82 -8.41 26.06
CA HIS A 7 -5.89 -7.68 25.37
C HIS A 7 -5.52 -6.20 25.17
N ILE A 8 -4.91 -5.56 26.17
CA ILE A 8 -4.52 -4.15 26.13
C ILE A 8 -3.34 -3.94 25.17
N LYS A 9 -2.31 -4.80 25.24
CA LYS A 9 -1.18 -4.78 24.30
C LYS A 9 -1.66 -4.99 22.85
N LYS A 10 -2.59 -5.92 22.62
CA LYS A 10 -3.20 -6.09 21.29
C LYS A 10 -3.98 -4.85 20.85
N ALA A 11 -4.81 -4.27 21.71
CA ALA A 11 -5.52 -3.03 21.41
C ALA A 11 -4.56 -1.87 21.07
N TYR A 12 -3.43 -1.75 21.78
CA TYR A 12 -2.36 -0.80 21.43
C TYR A 12 -1.83 -1.02 20.01
N LEU A 13 -1.57 -2.28 19.61
CA LEU A 13 -1.13 -2.60 18.25
C LEU A 13 -2.18 -2.21 17.19
N PHE A 14 -3.47 -2.41 17.45
CA PHE A 14 -4.54 -1.91 16.58
C PHE A 14 -4.53 -0.38 16.47
N VAL A 15 -4.34 0.36 17.57
CA VAL A 15 -4.20 1.83 17.54
C VAL A 15 -2.96 2.25 16.74
N LYS A 16 -1.81 1.60 16.97
CA LYS A 16 -0.56 1.90 16.28
C LYS A 16 -0.68 1.63 14.78
N SER A 17 -1.31 0.52 14.40
CA SER A 17 -1.60 0.20 13.00
C SER A 17 -2.57 1.20 12.36
N TYR A 18 -3.62 1.60 13.08
CA TYR A 18 -4.54 2.65 12.64
C TYR A 18 -3.83 3.98 12.41
N ALA A 19 -2.98 4.42 13.36
CA ALA A 19 -2.18 5.63 13.23
C ALA A 19 -1.16 5.56 12.08
N TYR A 20 -0.56 4.39 11.83
CA TYR A 20 0.39 4.17 10.73
C TYR A 20 -0.25 4.37 9.36
N HIS A 21 -1.44 3.80 9.16
CA HIS A 21 -2.17 3.89 7.88
C HIS A 21 -2.87 5.23 7.65
N GLU A 22 -3.04 6.02 8.71
CA GLU A 22 -3.61 7.37 8.64
C GLU A 22 -2.65 8.36 7.93
N ASN A 23 -3.20 9.15 7.01
CA ASN A 23 -2.49 10.15 6.21
C ASN A 23 -2.95 11.58 6.51
N LEU A 24 -4.09 11.76 7.18
CA LEU A 24 -4.64 13.05 7.55
C LEU A 24 -4.34 13.44 9.00
N ASN A 25 -4.53 12.53 9.96
CA ASN A 25 -4.32 12.83 11.37
C ASN A 25 -2.86 12.58 11.80
N LEU A 26 -1.95 13.46 11.36
CA LEU A 26 -0.54 13.37 11.74
C LEU A 26 -0.32 13.58 13.25
N PHE A 27 -1.23 14.27 13.95
CA PHE A 27 -1.16 14.47 15.40
C PHE A 27 -1.25 13.14 16.17
N LEU A 28 -2.15 12.24 15.76
CA LEU A 28 -2.25 10.90 16.36
C LEU A 28 -0.95 10.12 16.16
N LYS A 29 -0.35 10.20 14.96
CA LYS A 29 0.90 9.51 14.67
C LYS A 29 2.06 10.02 15.54
N GLN A 30 2.22 11.34 15.67
CA GLN A 30 3.23 11.92 16.56
C GLN A 30 3.02 11.47 18.00
N ARG A 31 1.77 11.47 18.47
CA ARG A 31 1.45 11.05 19.83
C ARG A 31 1.79 9.60 20.12
N MET A 32 1.48 8.71 19.18
CA MET A 32 1.85 7.30 19.31
C MET A 32 3.37 7.14 19.33
N ALA A 33 4.10 7.92 18.52
CA ALA A 33 5.55 7.89 18.49
C ALA A 33 6.18 8.36 19.81
N GLU A 34 5.71 9.50 20.34
CA GLU A 34 6.11 10.03 21.65
C GLU A 34 5.83 9.04 22.77
N PHE A 35 4.62 8.49 22.79
CA PHE A 35 4.18 7.54 23.81
C PHE A 35 5.07 6.30 23.90
N GLU A 36 5.43 5.70 22.77
CA GLU A 36 6.31 4.52 22.74
C GLU A 36 7.74 4.86 23.18
N THR A 37 8.24 6.06 22.87
CA THR A 37 9.57 6.48 23.36
C THR A 37 9.61 6.81 24.85
N CYS A 38 8.49 7.27 25.43
CA CYS A 38 8.41 7.58 26.85
C CYS A 38 8.15 6.34 27.73
N HIS A 39 7.63 5.25 27.15
CA HIS A 39 7.29 4.03 27.88
C HIS A 39 8.05 2.85 27.27
N THR A 40 9.25 2.59 27.79
CA THR A 40 10.06 1.44 27.37
C THR A 40 9.38 0.09 27.63
N GLU A 41 8.47 0.03 28.61
CA GLU A 41 7.64 -1.15 28.89
C GLU A 41 6.16 -0.76 28.94
N LEU A 42 5.37 -1.27 27.98
CA LEU A 42 3.91 -1.07 27.92
C LEU A 42 3.14 -1.74 29.07
N ASP A 43 3.81 -2.52 29.91
CA ASP A 43 3.19 -3.24 31.02
C ASP A 43 2.66 -2.29 32.09
N GLU A 44 3.40 -1.25 32.48
CA GLU A 44 2.93 -0.26 33.47
C GLU A 44 1.66 0.47 33.01
N VAL A 45 1.61 0.85 31.72
CA VAL A 45 0.42 1.46 31.13
C VAL A 45 -0.73 0.46 31.15
N SER A 46 -0.45 -0.79 30.78
CA SER A 46 -1.47 -1.84 30.75
C SER A 46 -2.04 -2.11 32.13
N GLU A 47 -1.22 -2.15 33.17
CA GLU A 47 -1.64 -2.26 34.57
C GLU A 47 -2.52 -1.08 34.97
N SER A 48 -2.14 0.16 34.61
CA SER A 48 -2.96 1.33 34.93
C SER A 48 -4.34 1.32 34.27
N ILE A 49 -4.47 0.73 33.07
CA ILE A 49 -5.74 0.53 32.39
C ILE A 49 -6.52 -0.61 33.04
N LEU A 50 -5.88 -1.71 33.45
CA LEU A 50 -6.55 -2.79 34.19
C LEU A 50 -7.14 -2.28 35.51
N GLU A 51 -6.37 -1.53 36.29
CA GLU A 51 -6.85 -0.94 37.55
C GLU A 51 -8.10 -0.06 37.37
N VAL A 52 -8.23 0.59 36.21
CA VAL A 52 -9.42 1.38 35.87
C VAL A 52 -10.64 0.48 35.65
N PHE A 53 -10.48 -0.70 35.02
CA PHE A 53 -11.55 -1.64 34.75
C PHE A 53 -11.85 -2.62 35.89
N ASP A 54 -10.96 -2.74 36.88
CA ASP A 54 -11.20 -3.55 38.09
C ASP A 54 -12.20 -2.90 39.06
N GLN A 55 -12.49 -1.61 38.90
CA GLN A 55 -13.47 -0.89 39.70
C GLN A 55 -14.90 -1.11 39.15
N GLU A 56 -15.88 -1.17 40.06
CA GLU A 56 -17.31 -1.28 39.70
C GLU A 56 -17.77 -0.15 38.75
N ASN A 57 -17.17 1.04 38.86
CA ASN A 57 -17.37 2.12 37.89
C ASN A 57 -16.03 2.75 37.47
N PRO A 58 -15.52 2.42 36.27
CA PRO A 58 -14.24 2.94 35.77
C PRO A 58 -14.19 4.46 35.67
N CYS A 59 -15.33 5.12 35.46
CA CYS A 59 -15.40 6.58 35.37
C CYS A 59 -14.99 7.29 36.67
N ASN A 60 -15.03 6.57 37.80
CA ASN A 60 -14.63 7.10 39.09
C ASN A 60 -13.14 7.00 39.40
N HIS A 61 -12.40 6.17 38.64
CA HIS A 61 -10.99 5.91 38.90
C HIS A 61 -10.11 7.16 38.70
N LYS A 62 -9.05 7.28 39.50
CA LYS A 62 -8.18 8.47 39.49
C LYS A 62 -7.43 8.62 38.16
N TYR A 63 -6.90 7.52 37.60
CA TYR A 63 -6.19 7.55 36.32
C TYR A 63 -7.11 8.02 35.19
N PHE A 64 -8.27 7.38 35.04
CA PHE A 64 -9.24 7.74 34.01
C PHE A 64 -9.71 9.21 34.11
N LYS A 65 -9.99 9.70 35.33
CA LYS A 65 -10.29 11.13 35.56
C LYS A 65 -9.13 12.05 35.13
N GLY A 66 -7.89 11.61 35.31
CA GLY A 66 -6.70 12.30 34.81
C GLY A 66 -6.67 12.35 33.29
N TRP A 67 -6.82 11.20 32.64
CA TRP A 67 -6.83 11.09 31.18
C TRP A 67 -7.95 11.90 30.53
N LEU A 68 -9.17 11.86 31.07
CA LEU A 68 -10.30 12.69 30.62
C LEU A 68 -10.00 14.18 30.72
N LYS A 69 -9.32 14.63 31.78
CA LYS A 69 -8.98 16.05 31.94
C LYS A 69 -8.05 16.54 30.82
N SER A 70 -7.15 15.68 30.35
CA SER A 70 -6.18 15.96 29.29
C SER A 70 -6.76 16.03 27.88
N ILE A 71 -8.02 15.60 27.67
CA ILE A 71 -8.68 15.68 26.36
C ILE A 71 -8.79 17.15 25.89
N ASN A 72 -8.35 17.39 24.66
CA ASN A 72 -8.35 18.67 23.96
C ASN A 72 -8.64 18.47 22.45
N TYR A 73 -8.34 19.46 21.60
CA TYR A 73 -8.46 19.38 20.15
C TYR A 73 -7.38 20.17 19.39
N HIS A 74 -7.19 19.76 18.13
CA HIS A 74 -6.49 20.51 17.09
C HIS A 74 -7.47 21.01 16.02
N LEU A 75 -7.15 22.12 15.38
CA LEU A 75 -7.91 22.73 14.30
C LEU A 75 -7.15 22.63 12.98
N LEU A 76 -7.83 22.17 11.93
CA LEU A 76 -7.32 22.25 10.56
C LEU A 76 -8.36 22.94 9.65
N PRO A 77 -7.93 23.75 8.68
CA PRO A 77 -8.85 24.43 7.77
C PRO A 77 -9.56 23.43 6.86
N LYS A 78 -10.86 23.65 6.60
CA LYS A 78 -11.61 22.93 5.56
C LYS A 78 -11.56 23.70 4.23
N LEU A 79 -11.52 25.02 4.32
CA LEU A 79 -11.44 25.93 3.18
C LEU A 79 -10.63 27.16 3.58
N VAL A 80 -9.70 27.55 2.73
CA VAL A 80 -8.93 28.80 2.83
C VAL A 80 -9.42 29.73 1.73
N GLU A 81 -9.95 30.89 2.08
CA GLU A 81 -10.56 31.85 1.15
C GLU A 81 -9.68 33.09 1.01
N ARG A 82 -9.69 33.72 -0.17
CA ARG A 82 -9.04 35.02 -0.39
C ARG A 82 -10.07 36.14 -0.38
N ASN A 83 -9.63 37.36 -0.08
CA ASN A 83 -10.50 38.53 -0.14
C ASN A 83 -10.93 38.83 -1.58
N GLU A 84 -10.04 38.54 -2.53
CA GLU A 84 -10.15 38.77 -3.96
C GLU A 84 -11.11 37.80 -4.66
N ASP A 85 -11.50 36.70 -4.01
CA ASP A 85 -12.39 35.68 -4.57
C ASP A 85 -13.87 36.15 -4.65
N LYS A 86 -14.20 37.32 -4.11
CA LYS A 86 -15.58 37.86 -4.15
C LYS A 86 -15.88 38.44 -5.54
N PRO A 87 -16.87 37.90 -6.28
CA PRO A 87 -17.17 38.39 -7.61
C PRO A 87 -17.71 39.82 -7.56
N SER A 88 -17.21 40.68 -8.45
CA SER A 88 -17.83 41.98 -8.71
C SER A 88 -19.14 41.73 -9.47
N GLN A 89 -20.26 42.24 -8.95
CA GLN A 89 -21.61 41.93 -9.43
C GLN A 89 -21.95 42.44 -10.86
N ASN A 90 -20.99 42.86 -11.69
CA ASN A 90 -21.26 43.41 -13.02
C ASN A 90 -20.08 43.33 -14.01
N SER A 91 -19.21 42.32 -13.95
CA SER A 91 -18.15 42.14 -14.96
C SER A 91 -18.10 40.72 -15.52
N GLY A 92 -17.55 40.57 -16.73
CA GLY A 92 -17.39 39.27 -17.40
C GLY A 92 -16.53 38.30 -16.58
N LEU A 93 -16.40 37.05 -17.06
CA LEU A 93 -15.65 36.01 -16.36
C LEU A 93 -14.17 36.39 -16.24
N PHE A 94 -13.67 36.53 -15.00
CA PHE A 94 -12.28 36.79 -14.68
C PHE A 94 -11.62 35.51 -14.13
N ILE A 95 -10.67 34.96 -14.88
CA ILE A 95 -9.89 33.78 -14.49
C ILE A 95 -8.44 34.21 -14.29
N SER A 96 -7.85 33.89 -13.14
CA SER A 96 -6.47 34.21 -12.80
C SER A 96 -5.82 33.04 -12.06
N ASN A 97 -4.53 32.80 -12.32
CA ASN A 97 -3.71 31.84 -11.59
C ASN A 97 -3.01 32.46 -10.37
N VAL A 98 -3.22 33.76 -10.11
CA VAL A 98 -2.68 34.43 -8.92
C VAL A 98 -3.45 33.93 -7.71
N ARG A 99 -2.77 33.20 -6.81
CA ARG A 99 -3.32 32.65 -5.56
C ARG A 99 -2.78 33.34 -4.30
N ASP A 100 -1.84 34.27 -4.45
CA ASP A 100 -1.32 35.08 -3.35
C ASP A 100 -2.40 36.04 -2.80
N SER A 101 -2.34 36.30 -1.50
CA SER A 101 -3.11 37.35 -0.81
C SER A 101 -2.27 37.96 0.31
N GLU A 102 -2.57 39.20 0.70
CA GLU A 102 -2.02 39.79 1.93
C GLU A 102 -2.53 39.05 3.17
N GLN A 103 -3.78 38.57 3.13
CA GLN A 103 -4.45 37.85 4.21
C GLN A 103 -5.36 36.74 3.66
N TYR A 104 -5.35 35.57 4.30
CA TYR A 104 -6.26 34.48 3.99
C TYR A 104 -7.33 34.34 5.05
N GLN A 105 -8.58 34.15 4.64
CA GLN A 105 -9.71 34.01 5.54
C GLN A 105 -10.05 32.54 5.73
N VAL A 106 -10.13 32.08 6.99
CA VAL A 106 -10.58 30.73 7.31
C VAL A 106 -11.83 30.82 8.17
N SER A 107 -12.96 30.40 7.60
CA SER A 107 -14.26 30.38 8.27
C SER A 107 -14.72 28.97 8.64
N LYS A 108 -14.25 27.95 7.91
CA LYS A 108 -14.62 26.54 8.08
C LYS A 108 -13.40 25.72 8.52
N VAL A 109 -13.55 24.96 9.60
CA VAL A 109 -12.48 24.16 10.21
C VAL A 109 -12.99 22.77 10.62
N ASN A 110 -12.06 21.84 10.77
CA ASN A 110 -12.30 20.55 11.39
C ASN A 110 -11.64 20.46 12.77
N TYR A 111 -12.33 19.82 13.73
CA TYR A 111 -11.85 19.59 15.10
C TYR A 111 -11.33 18.16 15.23
N PHE A 112 -10.02 18.00 15.28
CA PHE A 112 -9.38 16.72 15.55
C PHE A 112 -9.22 16.54 17.05
N ILE A 113 -9.68 15.42 17.59
CA ILE A 113 -9.52 15.13 19.00
C ILE A 113 -8.03 14.97 19.35
N ASN A 114 -7.65 15.55 20.49
CA ASN A 114 -6.35 15.37 21.11
C ASN A 114 -6.61 14.69 22.46
N ALA A 115 -6.40 13.38 22.54
CA ALA A 115 -6.50 12.59 23.77
C ALA A 115 -5.20 11.81 24.05
N PRO A 116 -4.88 11.48 25.31
CA PRO A 116 -3.73 10.63 25.63
C PRO A 116 -3.90 9.22 25.03
N VAL A 117 -2.80 8.49 24.82
CA VAL A 117 -2.82 7.19 24.12
C VAL A 117 -3.66 6.16 24.87
N GLU A 118 -3.70 6.22 26.20
CA GLU A 118 -4.54 5.38 27.05
C GLU A 118 -6.03 5.49 26.67
N ILE A 119 -6.50 6.70 26.33
CA ILE A 119 -7.88 6.91 25.85
C ILE A 119 -8.08 6.27 24.47
N HIS A 120 -7.07 6.32 23.60
CA HIS A 120 -7.12 5.63 22.30
C HIS A 120 -7.07 4.10 22.44
N ILE A 121 -6.35 3.57 23.43
CA ILE A 121 -6.37 2.14 23.74
C ILE A 121 -7.75 1.72 24.25
N ILE A 122 -8.33 2.49 25.16
CA ILE A 122 -9.68 2.24 25.71
C ILE A 122 -10.75 2.31 24.62
N GLU A 123 -10.73 3.31 23.75
CA GLU A 123 -11.68 3.40 22.64
C GLU A 123 -11.47 2.27 21.62
N MET A 124 -10.24 1.80 21.45
CA MET A 124 -9.97 0.63 20.61
C MET A 124 -10.51 -0.66 21.23
N LEU A 125 -10.42 -0.83 22.55
CA LEU A 125 -11.10 -1.95 23.23
C LEU A 125 -12.61 -1.89 22.98
N TRP A 126 -13.23 -0.70 23.04
CA TRP A 126 -14.63 -0.53 22.63
C TRP A 126 -14.84 -0.94 21.16
N CYS A 127 -13.96 -0.54 20.25
CA CYS A 127 -14.07 -0.95 18.84
C CYS A 127 -14.00 -2.47 18.65
N LEU A 128 -13.19 -3.17 19.43
CA LEU A 128 -12.96 -4.62 19.32
C LEU A 128 -14.06 -5.45 20.00
N PHE A 129 -14.67 -4.96 21.09
CA PHE A 129 -15.70 -5.68 21.84
C PHE A 129 -17.14 -5.22 21.57
N VAL A 130 -17.35 -3.93 21.33
CA VAL A 130 -18.67 -3.34 21.03
C VAL A 130 -18.85 -3.13 19.53
N GLY A 131 -17.83 -2.67 18.81
CA GLY A 131 -17.91 -2.46 17.35
C GLY A 131 -18.54 -3.61 16.53
N PRO A 132 -18.24 -4.91 16.82
CA PRO A 132 -18.86 -6.04 16.13
C PRO A 132 -20.38 -6.14 16.33
N THR A 133 -20.93 -5.60 17.42
CA THR A 133 -22.39 -5.59 17.64
C THR A 133 -23.06 -4.67 16.62
N LEU A 134 -22.51 -3.47 16.43
CA LEU A 134 -22.99 -2.49 15.48
C LEU A 134 -22.78 -2.93 14.03
N GLU A 135 -21.62 -3.50 13.69
CA GLU A 135 -21.34 -4.00 12.33
C GLU A 135 -22.36 -5.04 11.87
N LYS A 136 -22.84 -5.90 12.78
CA LYS A 136 -23.85 -6.93 12.48
C LYS A 136 -25.19 -6.33 12.07
N GLY A 137 -25.55 -5.16 12.61
CA GLY A 137 -26.79 -4.45 12.30
C GLY A 137 -26.74 -3.62 11.01
N MET A 138 -25.57 -3.39 10.42
CA MET A 138 -25.44 -2.54 9.22
C MET A 138 -25.82 -3.27 7.92
N SER A 139 -26.49 -2.56 7.01
CA SER A 139 -26.76 -3.06 5.65
C SER A 139 -25.48 -3.42 4.88
N LYS A 140 -25.57 -4.36 3.95
CA LYS A 140 -24.49 -4.71 3.01
C LYS A 140 -24.20 -3.59 2.00
N ASP A 141 -25.14 -2.66 1.83
CA ASP A 141 -25.03 -1.52 0.92
C ASP A 141 -24.19 -0.37 1.51
N SER A 142 -23.68 -0.51 2.74
CA SER A 142 -22.71 0.40 3.36
C SER A 142 -21.27 -0.10 3.14
N TYR A 143 -20.42 0.72 2.54
CA TYR A 143 -19.06 0.35 2.09
C TYR A 143 -17.95 1.05 2.86
N GLY A 144 -18.16 2.31 3.27
CA GLY A 144 -17.14 3.09 3.99
C GLY A 144 -16.89 2.51 5.39
N ASN A 145 -15.68 2.67 5.94
CA ASN A 145 -15.30 2.30 7.32
C ASN A 145 -15.84 0.94 7.84
N ARG A 146 -15.98 -0.07 6.98
CA ARG A 146 -16.44 -1.42 7.38
C ARG A 146 -15.34 -2.15 8.13
N MET A 147 -15.69 -2.83 9.22
CA MET A 147 -14.70 -3.51 10.05
C MET A 147 -14.01 -4.68 9.32
N HIS A 148 -12.72 -4.85 9.57
CA HIS A 148 -11.92 -5.96 9.05
C HIS A 148 -12.15 -7.24 9.88
N SER A 149 -11.90 -8.41 9.28
CA SER A 149 -12.12 -9.69 9.97
C SER A 149 -11.24 -9.91 11.20
N SER A 150 -10.05 -9.29 11.26
CA SER A 150 -9.19 -9.34 12.46
C SER A 150 -9.86 -8.65 13.66
N ALA A 151 -10.46 -7.48 13.45
CA ALA A 151 -11.18 -6.77 14.51
C ALA A 151 -12.49 -7.47 14.89
N LEU A 152 -13.25 -7.97 13.91
CA LEU A 152 -14.56 -8.60 14.15
C LEU A 152 -14.50 -9.91 14.93
N ASN A 153 -13.42 -10.65 14.78
CA ASN A 153 -13.26 -11.95 15.43
C ASN A 153 -12.39 -11.86 16.70
N PHE A 154 -11.94 -10.67 17.09
CA PHE A 154 -11.07 -10.47 18.25
C PHE A 154 -11.66 -11.06 19.55
N SER A 155 -12.97 -10.89 19.77
CA SER A 155 -13.66 -11.43 20.96
C SER A 155 -13.90 -12.94 20.92
N LYS A 156 -13.71 -13.59 19.76
CA LYS A 156 -13.97 -15.03 19.55
C LYS A 156 -12.70 -15.86 19.48
N ASP A 157 -11.63 -15.29 18.94
CA ASP A 157 -10.36 -15.96 18.70
C ASP A 157 -9.23 -14.92 18.76
N SER A 158 -8.52 -14.91 19.89
CA SER A 158 -7.42 -13.99 20.15
C SER A 158 -6.16 -14.31 19.34
N ASP A 159 -6.08 -15.46 18.67
CA ASP A 159 -4.90 -15.94 17.95
C ASP A 159 -4.91 -15.56 16.46
N LEU A 160 -5.89 -14.76 16.01
CA LEU A 160 -5.98 -14.32 14.62
C LEU A 160 -4.85 -13.35 14.23
N SER A 161 -4.16 -13.68 13.15
CA SER A 161 -3.12 -12.84 12.54
C SER A 161 -3.72 -11.58 11.89
N GLY A 162 -3.60 -10.42 12.52
CA GLY A 162 -3.95 -9.12 11.91
C GLY A 162 -4.18 -8.02 12.94
N GLN A 163 -3.95 -6.78 12.54
CA GLN A 163 -4.07 -5.58 13.40
C GLN A 163 -4.91 -4.48 12.73
N GLU A 164 -5.59 -4.82 11.63
CA GLU A 164 -6.43 -3.88 10.89
C GLU A 164 -7.81 -3.75 11.53
N VAL A 165 -8.23 -2.51 11.81
CA VAL A 165 -9.59 -2.22 12.31
C VAL A 165 -10.60 -2.22 11.16
N PHE A 166 -10.25 -1.59 10.04
CA PHE A 166 -11.13 -1.38 8.89
C PHE A 166 -10.62 -2.09 7.63
N LYS A 167 -11.54 -2.44 6.74
CA LYS A 167 -11.21 -2.84 5.37
C LYS A 167 -10.53 -1.69 4.64
N ARG A 168 -9.73 -2.01 3.63
CA ARG A 168 -8.98 -1.02 2.86
C ARG A 168 -9.93 -0.03 2.16
N TYR A 169 -9.74 1.25 2.44
CA TYR A 169 -10.61 2.33 1.94
C TYR A 169 -10.69 2.33 0.41
N ILE A 170 -9.56 2.15 -0.29
CA ILE A 170 -9.50 2.26 -1.75
C ILE A 170 -10.29 1.15 -2.44
N ASP A 171 -10.26 -0.05 -1.87
CA ASP A 171 -10.99 -1.21 -2.39
C ASP A 171 -12.50 -1.00 -2.19
N GLN A 172 -12.92 -0.52 -1.01
CA GLN A 172 -14.33 -0.24 -0.71
C GLN A 172 -14.88 0.93 -1.53
N TYR A 173 -14.13 2.01 -1.69
CA TYR A 173 -14.56 3.18 -2.46
C TYR A 173 -14.72 2.86 -3.95
N ASN A 174 -13.76 2.16 -4.54
CA ASN A 174 -13.86 1.72 -5.93
C ASN A 174 -15.05 0.77 -6.11
N GLN A 175 -15.23 -0.21 -5.22
CA GLN A 175 -16.36 -1.13 -5.28
C GLN A 175 -17.71 -0.39 -5.23
N TRP A 176 -17.89 0.54 -4.30
CA TRP A 176 -19.10 1.35 -4.14
C TRP A 176 -19.42 2.18 -5.41
N ARG A 177 -18.42 2.86 -5.98
CA ARG A 177 -18.63 3.68 -7.19
C ARG A 177 -18.86 2.83 -8.43
N ASP A 178 -18.01 1.82 -8.64
CA ASP A 178 -17.96 1.08 -9.91
C ASP A 178 -19.20 0.17 -10.06
N GLN A 179 -19.73 -0.39 -8.96
CA GLN A 179 -20.97 -1.16 -8.98
C GLN A 179 -22.18 -0.31 -9.40
N ALA A 180 -22.27 0.94 -8.94
CA ALA A 180 -23.34 1.86 -9.36
C ALA A 180 -23.35 2.04 -10.88
N LEU A 181 -22.17 2.28 -11.47
CA LEU A 181 -22.03 2.48 -12.91
C LEU A 181 -22.25 1.20 -13.70
N GLU A 182 -21.82 0.06 -13.17
CA GLU A 182 -22.08 -1.23 -13.79
C GLU A 182 -23.60 -1.48 -13.89
N VAL A 183 -24.33 -1.30 -12.79
CA VAL A 183 -25.80 -1.44 -12.78
C VAL A 183 -26.46 -0.46 -13.74
N ALA A 184 -26.06 0.82 -13.72
CA ALA A 184 -26.61 1.82 -14.65
C ALA A 184 -26.37 1.44 -16.12
N THR A 185 -25.17 0.94 -16.42
CA THR A 185 -24.79 0.47 -17.76
C THR A 185 -25.63 -0.74 -18.18
N GLN A 186 -25.86 -1.67 -17.26
CA GLN A 186 -26.67 -2.87 -17.49
C GLN A 186 -28.15 -2.52 -17.73
N VAL A 187 -28.75 -1.63 -16.93
CA VAL A 187 -30.14 -1.15 -17.12
C VAL A 187 -30.31 -0.53 -18.51
N SER A 188 -29.37 0.36 -18.86
CA SER A 188 -29.38 0.99 -20.17
C SER A 188 -29.13 -0.05 -21.29
N LYS A 189 -28.36 -1.13 -21.04
CA LYS A 189 -28.11 -2.24 -22.02
C LYS A 189 -29.35 -3.10 -22.21
N SER A 190 -30.20 -3.21 -21.20
CA SER A 190 -31.47 -3.89 -21.30
C SER A 190 -32.56 -3.10 -22.04
N GLY A 191 -32.27 -1.88 -22.52
CA GLY A 191 -33.19 -1.05 -23.29
C GLY A 191 -34.17 -0.26 -22.42
N ASP A 192 -33.80 0.06 -21.18
CA ASP A 192 -34.60 0.86 -20.25
C ASP A 192 -33.91 2.20 -19.94
N ASP A 193 -34.73 3.21 -19.64
CA ASP A 193 -34.24 4.50 -19.15
C ASP A 193 -33.60 4.35 -17.77
N VAL A 194 -32.58 5.16 -17.49
CA VAL A 194 -31.86 5.11 -16.21
C VAL A 194 -31.65 6.50 -15.63
N ALA A 195 -31.83 6.64 -14.32
CA ALA A 195 -31.39 7.80 -13.56
C ALA A 195 -30.37 7.42 -12.49
N LEU A 196 -29.36 8.26 -12.30
CA LEU A 196 -28.41 8.19 -11.20
C LEU A 196 -28.60 9.40 -10.31
N LEU A 197 -28.83 9.17 -9.02
CA LEU A 197 -28.88 10.21 -8.01
C LEU A 197 -27.67 10.07 -7.09
N SER A 198 -26.83 11.10 -7.03
CA SER A 198 -25.76 11.19 -6.04
C SER A 198 -26.03 12.32 -5.05
N LEU A 199 -25.73 12.10 -3.78
CA LEU A 199 -25.88 13.09 -2.73
C LEU A 199 -24.84 12.92 -1.61
N ASP A 200 -24.65 13.99 -0.83
CA ASP A 200 -23.65 14.08 0.25
C ASP A 200 -24.25 14.79 1.47
N LEU A 201 -23.84 14.40 2.68
CA LEU A 201 -24.31 15.01 3.93
C LEU A 201 -23.39 16.13 4.39
N LYS A 202 -24.00 17.24 4.79
CA LYS A 202 -23.26 18.46 5.12
C LYS A 202 -22.66 18.37 6.53
N SER A 203 -21.33 18.30 6.61
CA SER A 203 -20.62 18.29 7.90
C SER A 203 -21.15 17.17 8.83
N TYR A 204 -21.25 15.96 8.28
CA TYR A 204 -21.98 14.84 8.86
C TYR A 204 -21.62 14.55 10.32
N PHE A 205 -20.34 14.39 10.64
CA PHE A 205 -19.84 14.06 11.99
C PHE A 205 -20.31 15.04 13.07
N TYR A 206 -20.51 16.32 12.71
CA TYR A 206 -21.01 17.35 13.63
C TYR A 206 -22.53 17.36 13.76
N HIS A 207 -23.26 16.89 12.76
CA HIS A 207 -24.72 16.87 12.76
C HIS A 207 -25.31 15.61 13.40
N VAL A 208 -24.53 14.54 13.54
CA VAL A 208 -24.89 13.39 14.38
C VAL A 208 -25.13 13.87 15.81
N ASP A 209 -26.21 13.39 16.40
CA ASP A 209 -26.52 13.55 17.82
C ASP A 209 -26.59 12.15 18.42
N LEU A 210 -25.50 11.75 19.08
CA LEU A 210 -25.30 10.39 19.53
C LEU A 210 -25.98 10.14 20.87
N ASP A 211 -26.82 9.12 20.91
CA ASP A 211 -27.35 8.55 22.14
C ASP A 211 -26.71 7.19 22.41
N PHE A 212 -26.07 7.07 23.57
CA PHE A 212 -25.39 5.84 23.97
C PHE A 212 -26.36 4.78 24.47
N GLU A 213 -27.58 5.14 24.90
CA GLU A 213 -28.61 4.18 25.32
C GLU A 213 -29.03 3.27 24.15
N ASN A 214 -29.07 3.83 22.93
CA ASN A 214 -29.34 3.04 21.73
C ASN A 214 -28.24 1.99 21.46
N ILE A 215 -26.99 2.30 21.80
CA ILE A 215 -25.88 1.34 21.68
C ILE A 215 -25.97 0.27 22.78
N GLU A 216 -26.41 0.64 23.99
CA GLU A 216 -26.64 -0.32 25.08
C GLU A 216 -27.65 -1.39 24.65
N ALA A 217 -28.75 -0.99 24.01
CA ALA A 217 -29.74 -1.93 23.47
C ALA A 217 -29.14 -2.90 22.43
N GLU A 218 -28.28 -2.42 21.54
CA GLU A 218 -27.58 -3.28 20.56
C GLU A 218 -26.61 -4.27 21.24
N ILE A 219 -25.94 -3.85 22.31
CA ILE A 219 -25.05 -4.70 23.11
C ILE A 219 -25.85 -5.82 23.78
N GLU A 220 -26.94 -5.48 24.47
CA GLU A 220 -27.81 -6.43 25.16
C GLU A 220 -28.39 -7.48 24.20
N ASN A 221 -28.80 -7.04 23.00
CA ASN A 221 -29.32 -7.93 21.96
C ASN A 221 -28.24 -8.86 21.39
N HIS A 222 -27.01 -8.38 21.19
CA HIS A 222 -25.94 -9.17 20.57
C HIS A 222 -25.35 -10.22 21.51
N TYR A 223 -25.17 -9.85 22.79
CA TYR A 223 -24.55 -10.71 23.80
C TYR A 223 -25.57 -11.33 24.76
N SER A 224 -26.83 -11.45 24.36
CA SER A 224 -27.93 -11.97 25.20
C SER A 224 -27.59 -13.29 25.91
N ASP A 225 -26.79 -14.14 25.27
CA ASP A 225 -26.42 -15.48 25.77
C ASP A 225 -25.09 -15.49 26.56
N ASN A 226 -24.42 -14.33 26.71
CA ASN A 226 -23.14 -14.20 27.41
C ASN A 226 -23.13 -12.98 28.36
N ALA A 227 -23.74 -13.14 29.53
CA ALA A 227 -23.86 -12.09 30.55
C ALA A 227 -22.53 -11.41 30.90
N GLN A 228 -21.45 -12.18 30.96
CA GLN A 228 -20.11 -11.68 31.27
C GLN A 228 -19.53 -10.76 30.18
N LEU A 229 -19.82 -11.02 28.90
CA LEU A 229 -19.43 -10.13 27.81
C LEU A 229 -20.36 -8.92 27.72
N THR A 230 -21.66 -9.11 27.97
CA THR A 230 -22.64 -8.01 28.02
C THR A 230 -22.23 -6.96 29.04
N GLU A 231 -21.96 -7.37 30.28
CA GLU A 231 -21.55 -6.45 31.37
C GLU A 231 -20.26 -5.68 31.03
N PHE A 232 -19.27 -6.38 30.46
CA PHE A 232 -18.02 -5.76 30.05
C PHE A 232 -18.21 -4.77 28.88
N ALA A 233 -19.00 -5.14 27.88
CA ALA A 233 -19.31 -4.29 26.73
C ALA A 233 -20.10 -3.04 27.15
N LEU A 234 -21.07 -3.16 28.05
CA LEU A 234 -21.80 -2.04 28.65
C LEU A 234 -20.84 -1.12 29.44
N THR A 235 -19.90 -1.70 30.19
CA THR A 235 -18.88 -0.93 30.92
C THR A 235 -17.99 -0.12 29.96
N LEU A 236 -17.54 -0.73 28.86
CA LEU A 236 -16.81 -0.02 27.81
C LEU A 236 -17.65 1.11 27.19
N ASN A 237 -18.95 0.87 26.96
CA ASN A 237 -19.86 1.85 26.40
C ASN A 237 -20.03 3.08 27.30
N LEU A 238 -20.21 2.85 28.61
CA LEU A 238 -20.25 3.89 29.63
C LEU A 238 -18.97 4.75 29.64
N VAL A 239 -17.81 4.10 29.53
CA VAL A 239 -16.51 4.78 29.49
C VAL A 239 -16.37 5.61 28.21
N LEU A 240 -16.79 5.08 27.06
CA LEU A 240 -16.78 5.82 25.80
C LEU A 240 -17.72 7.03 25.83
N ASP A 241 -18.89 6.91 26.46
CA ASP A 241 -19.80 8.04 26.67
C ASP A 241 -19.13 9.15 27.50
N ALA A 242 -18.45 8.80 28.59
CA ALA A 242 -17.71 9.77 29.40
C ALA A 242 -16.63 10.51 28.59
N ILE A 243 -15.95 9.82 27.67
CA ILE A 243 -14.96 10.39 26.75
C ILE A 243 -15.63 11.38 25.79
N TYR A 244 -16.71 10.96 25.11
CA TYR A 244 -17.44 11.80 24.14
C TYR A 244 -18.06 13.02 24.81
N THR A 245 -18.65 12.84 25.99
CA THR A 245 -19.20 13.91 26.81
C THR A 245 -18.11 14.92 27.22
N ARG A 246 -16.91 14.45 27.58
CA ARG A 246 -15.78 15.33 27.90
C ARG A 246 -15.29 16.09 26.67
N TYR A 247 -15.12 15.42 25.53
CA TYR A 247 -14.75 16.06 24.27
C TYR A 247 -15.75 17.15 23.88
N GLN A 248 -17.05 16.85 23.94
CA GLN A 248 -18.12 17.81 23.63
C GLN A 248 -18.05 19.06 24.51
N LYS A 249 -17.83 18.89 25.82
CA LYS A 249 -17.66 20.02 26.76
C LYS A 249 -16.49 20.92 26.37
N ILE A 250 -15.41 20.35 25.85
CA ILE A 250 -14.19 21.10 25.47
C ILE A 250 -14.39 21.88 24.17
N ILE A 251 -15.04 21.30 23.17
CA ILE A 251 -15.24 21.98 21.87
C ILE A 251 -16.45 22.92 21.86
N ALA A 252 -17.43 22.73 22.75
CA ALA A 252 -18.69 23.48 22.81
C ALA A 252 -18.53 25.02 22.73
N PRO A 253 -17.56 25.68 23.42
CA PRO A 253 -17.38 27.12 23.32
C PRO A 253 -17.08 27.59 21.90
N ARG A 254 -16.43 26.75 21.09
CA ARG A 254 -16.06 27.07 19.70
C ARG A 254 -17.05 26.55 18.68
N ILE A 255 -17.63 25.37 18.88
CA ILE A 255 -18.70 24.83 18.02
C ILE A 255 -19.89 25.80 17.96
N LYS A 256 -20.25 26.46 19.08
CA LYS A 256 -21.25 27.54 19.11
C LYS A 256 -20.97 28.71 18.15
N GLN A 257 -19.73 28.85 17.69
CA GLN A 257 -19.28 29.91 16.80
C GLN A 257 -19.09 29.40 15.37
N THR A 258 -18.46 28.23 15.20
CA THR A 258 -18.06 27.66 13.90
C THR A 258 -19.11 26.75 13.27
N HIS A 259 -19.89 26.04 14.08
CA HIS A 259 -20.89 25.04 13.68
C HIS A 259 -22.20 25.24 14.45
N ILE A 260 -22.82 26.42 14.29
CA ILE A 260 -23.90 26.88 15.17
C ILE A 260 -25.13 25.95 15.21
N LYS A 261 -25.44 25.26 14.09
CA LYS A 261 -26.54 24.29 14.00
C LYS A 261 -26.29 23.01 14.83
N CYS A 262 -25.06 22.80 15.31
CA CYS A 262 -24.62 21.60 16.01
C CYS A 262 -24.29 21.86 17.49
N LYS A 263 -24.58 23.06 18.02
CA LYS A 263 -24.08 23.53 19.33
C LYS A 263 -24.50 22.69 20.54
N ASP A 264 -25.64 22.00 20.45
CA ASP A 264 -26.23 21.24 21.55
C ASP A 264 -26.18 19.72 21.30
N LYS A 265 -25.61 19.28 20.17
CA LYS A 265 -25.54 17.87 19.78
C LYS A 265 -24.32 17.18 20.39
N LYS A 266 -24.43 15.89 20.75
CA LYS A 266 -23.29 15.04 21.08
C LYS A 266 -22.69 14.50 19.78
N CYS A 267 -21.82 15.29 19.16
CA CYS A 267 -21.23 14.98 17.85
C CYS A 267 -20.10 13.94 17.92
N LEU A 268 -19.74 13.40 16.75
CA LEU A 268 -18.67 12.41 16.60
C LEU A 268 -17.27 13.07 16.55
N PRO A 269 -16.31 12.64 17.39
CA PRO A 269 -14.95 13.17 17.39
C PRO A 269 -14.17 12.68 16.16
N ILE A 270 -13.65 13.62 15.36
CA ILE A 270 -12.74 13.28 14.26
C ILE A 270 -11.39 12.85 14.86
N GLY A 271 -10.92 11.66 14.48
CA GLY A 271 -9.65 11.09 14.96
C GLY A 271 -9.78 9.87 15.87
N MET A 272 -11.00 9.40 16.17
CA MET A 272 -11.27 8.13 16.85
C MET A 272 -11.78 7.06 15.88
N ALA A 273 -11.41 5.80 16.10
CA ALA A 273 -11.91 4.68 15.29
C ALA A 273 -13.39 4.41 15.59
N SER A 274 -13.80 4.48 16.87
CA SER A 274 -15.20 4.35 17.30
C SER A 274 -16.14 5.30 16.56
N ALA A 275 -15.72 6.55 16.36
CA ALA A 275 -16.50 7.55 15.63
C ALA A 275 -16.80 7.11 14.20
N SER A 276 -15.87 6.41 13.54
CA SER A 276 -16.04 5.90 12.18
C SER A 276 -17.04 4.72 12.12
N ILE A 277 -17.05 3.85 13.12
CA ILE A 277 -18.02 2.75 13.25
C ILE A 277 -19.42 3.32 13.52
N ILE A 278 -19.53 4.21 14.51
CA ILE A 278 -20.79 4.83 14.90
C ILE A 278 -21.38 5.65 13.76
N ALA A 279 -20.54 6.40 13.02
CA ALA A 279 -20.96 7.16 11.84
C ALA A 279 -21.67 6.28 10.79
N ASN A 280 -21.26 5.04 10.62
CA ASN A 280 -21.95 4.13 9.70
C ASN A 280 -23.23 3.57 10.30
N TRP A 281 -23.16 3.11 11.54
CA TRP A 281 -24.30 2.51 12.22
C TRP A 281 -25.45 3.50 12.38
N TYR A 282 -25.17 4.77 12.64
CA TYR A 282 -26.18 5.82 12.81
C TYR A 282 -27.10 5.99 11.59
N LEU A 283 -26.64 5.64 10.38
CA LEU A 283 -27.45 5.70 9.16
C LEU A 283 -28.11 4.35 8.79
N SER A 284 -28.08 3.34 9.66
CA SER A 284 -28.59 1.99 9.33
C SER A 284 -30.07 2.00 9.00
N ASP A 285 -30.90 2.70 9.78
CA ASP A 285 -32.35 2.78 9.53
C ASP A 285 -32.65 3.47 8.18
N PHE A 286 -31.86 4.49 7.84
CA PHE A 286 -31.94 5.12 6.53
C PHE A 286 -31.57 4.13 5.42
N ASP A 287 -30.49 3.37 5.59
CA ASP A 287 -30.07 2.35 4.62
C ASP A 287 -31.16 1.29 4.42
N PHE A 288 -31.78 0.81 5.50
CA PHE A 288 -32.89 -0.14 5.44
C PHE A 288 -34.11 0.47 4.77
N SER A 289 -34.48 1.71 5.08
CA SER A 289 -35.61 2.40 4.44
C SER A 289 -35.39 2.55 2.92
N ILE A 290 -34.17 2.87 2.48
CA ILE A 290 -33.86 2.89 1.05
C ILE A 290 -33.98 1.48 0.43
N GLY A 291 -33.38 0.47 1.08
CA GLY A 291 -33.38 -0.90 0.58
C GLY A 291 -34.78 -1.53 0.52
N ASP A 292 -35.59 -1.31 1.55
CA ASP A 292 -36.87 -1.99 1.75
C ASP A 292 -38.06 -1.22 1.15
N ASP A 293 -38.06 0.12 1.22
CA ASP A 293 -39.18 0.94 0.76
C ASP A 293 -38.93 1.56 -0.62
N VAL A 294 -37.76 2.15 -0.85
CA VAL A 294 -37.45 2.85 -2.11
C VAL A 294 -37.07 1.86 -3.22
N ARG A 295 -36.28 0.83 -2.90
CA ARG A 295 -35.84 -0.24 -3.80
C ARG A 295 -35.27 0.25 -5.15
N PRO A 296 -34.24 1.12 -5.14
CA PRO A 296 -33.54 1.45 -6.37
C PRO A 296 -32.89 0.20 -6.97
N ALA A 297 -32.57 0.24 -8.27
CA ALA A 297 -31.83 -0.84 -8.93
C ALA A 297 -30.43 -1.04 -8.32
N TYR A 298 -29.86 0.01 -7.75
CA TYR A 298 -28.67 -0.02 -6.92
C TYR A 298 -28.78 1.04 -5.82
N TYR A 299 -28.36 0.68 -4.61
CA TYR A 299 -28.09 1.61 -3.52
C TYR A 299 -26.69 1.33 -3.00
N GLY A 300 -25.94 2.38 -2.71
CA GLY A 300 -24.67 2.26 -2.02
C GLY A 300 -24.32 3.52 -1.26
N ARG A 301 -23.81 3.36 -0.04
CA ARG A 301 -23.33 4.45 0.82
C ARG A 301 -21.87 4.26 1.21
N TYR A 302 -21.06 5.30 1.04
CA TYR A 302 -19.69 5.38 1.54
C TYR A 302 -19.61 6.49 2.60
N VAL A 303 -19.83 6.11 3.87
CA VAL A 303 -19.97 7.05 4.99
C VAL A 303 -21.14 8.03 4.74
N ASP A 304 -20.88 9.27 4.32
CA ASP A 304 -21.86 10.31 4.00
C ASP A 304 -22.14 10.48 2.50
N ASP A 305 -21.30 9.92 1.62
CA ASP A 305 -21.53 9.91 0.17
C ASP A 305 -22.51 8.79 -0.21
N ILE A 306 -23.58 9.11 -0.94
CA ILE A 306 -24.64 8.17 -1.31
C ILE A 306 -24.88 8.20 -2.83
N ILE A 307 -25.02 7.01 -3.43
CA ILE A 307 -25.39 6.84 -4.84
C ILE A 307 -26.58 5.88 -4.96
N MET A 308 -27.55 6.24 -5.80
CA MET A 308 -28.70 5.41 -6.16
C MET A 308 -28.87 5.34 -7.68
N VAL A 309 -29.27 4.18 -8.19
CA VAL A 309 -29.60 3.98 -9.61
C VAL A 309 -31.05 3.54 -9.75
N PHE A 310 -31.82 4.23 -10.60
CA PHE A 310 -33.23 3.95 -10.81
C PHE A 310 -33.50 3.52 -12.25
N LYS A 311 -34.29 2.46 -12.38
CA LYS A 311 -34.76 1.93 -13.67
C LYS A 311 -36.12 2.54 -14.01
N ARG A 312 -36.26 3.06 -15.24
CA ARG A 312 -37.47 3.74 -15.73
C ARG A 312 -37.94 4.86 -14.79
N PRO A 313 -37.08 5.87 -14.53
CA PRO A 313 -37.36 6.94 -13.59
C PRO A 313 -38.54 7.82 -14.02
N LYS A 314 -39.25 8.39 -13.05
CA LYS A 314 -40.33 9.36 -13.24
C LYS A 314 -40.00 10.68 -12.56
N PHE A 315 -40.02 11.77 -13.31
CA PHE A 315 -39.84 13.13 -12.81
C PHE A 315 -40.37 14.15 -13.84
N ASP A 316 -40.64 15.36 -13.37
CA ASP A 316 -40.99 16.51 -14.20
C ASP A 316 -39.72 17.19 -14.75
N VAL A 317 -39.67 17.44 -16.05
CA VAL A 317 -38.52 18.07 -16.73
C VAL A 317 -38.34 19.53 -16.31
N GLU A 318 -39.42 20.23 -15.93
CA GLU A 318 -39.31 21.62 -15.46
C GLU A 318 -38.70 21.71 -14.06
N ASN A 319 -38.93 20.69 -13.22
CA ASN A 319 -38.42 20.62 -11.85
C ASN A 319 -37.89 19.21 -11.52
N PRO A 320 -36.79 18.78 -12.16
CA PRO A 320 -36.38 17.38 -12.16
C PRO A 320 -36.02 16.87 -10.77
N ILE A 321 -35.16 17.57 -10.04
CA ILE A 321 -34.72 17.15 -8.71
C ILE A 321 -35.89 17.14 -7.70
N PRO A 322 -36.66 18.24 -7.51
CA PRO A 322 -37.78 18.21 -6.56
C PRO A 322 -38.85 17.20 -6.90
N SER A 323 -39.23 17.07 -8.18
CA SER A 323 -40.22 16.08 -8.60
C SER A 323 -39.73 14.65 -8.38
N PHE A 324 -38.46 14.37 -8.69
CA PHE A 324 -37.84 13.07 -8.48
C PHE A 324 -37.79 12.70 -7.00
N VAL A 325 -37.30 13.60 -6.14
CA VAL A 325 -37.25 13.40 -4.69
C VAL A 325 -38.64 13.18 -4.13
N ASN A 326 -39.63 13.98 -4.53
CA ASN A 326 -41.02 13.80 -4.09
C ASN A 326 -41.63 12.47 -4.56
N HIS A 327 -41.20 11.93 -5.71
CA HIS A 327 -41.74 10.67 -6.23
C HIS A 327 -41.12 9.43 -5.56
N TYR A 328 -39.80 9.43 -5.38
CA TYR A 328 -39.05 8.24 -4.93
C TYR A 328 -38.61 8.30 -3.49
N LEU A 329 -38.40 9.49 -2.93
CA LEU A 329 -37.69 9.69 -1.67
C LEU A 329 -38.49 10.49 -0.64
N SER A 330 -39.77 10.78 -0.89
CA SER A 330 -40.60 11.56 0.05
C SER A 330 -40.80 10.89 1.42
N SER A 331 -40.61 9.57 1.50
CA SER A 331 -40.65 8.82 2.76
C SER A 331 -39.38 8.96 3.60
N VAL A 332 -38.25 9.33 2.98
CA VAL A 332 -36.91 9.31 3.60
C VAL A 332 -36.24 10.69 3.62
N LEU A 333 -36.60 11.58 2.69
CA LEU A 333 -36.11 12.95 2.58
C LEU A 333 -37.22 13.94 2.84
N THR A 334 -36.94 14.92 3.70
CA THR A 334 -37.85 16.04 3.98
C THR A 334 -37.24 17.34 3.48
N ALA A 335 -38.02 18.18 2.80
CA ALA A 335 -37.61 19.53 2.44
C ALA A 335 -37.85 20.50 3.62
N THR A 336 -36.88 21.36 3.91
CA THR A 336 -37.00 22.40 4.95
C THR A 336 -37.06 23.81 4.34
N GLY A 337 -37.96 24.67 4.85
CA GLY A 337 -38.22 26.02 4.31
C GLY A 337 -39.00 26.02 2.99
N ASP A 338 -38.88 27.10 2.19
CA ASP A 338 -39.40 27.20 0.80
C ASP A 338 -38.61 26.29 -0.16
N ASN A 339 -38.46 24.99 0.15
CA ASN A 339 -37.67 23.99 -0.58
C ASN A 339 -36.16 24.28 -0.70
N ALA A 340 -35.55 24.94 0.30
CA ALA A 340 -34.16 25.40 0.21
C ALA A 340 -33.09 24.34 0.61
N GLU A 341 -33.40 23.40 1.50
CA GLU A 341 -32.44 22.38 1.98
C GLU A 341 -33.18 21.07 2.30
N TYR A 342 -32.76 19.95 1.68
CA TYR A 342 -33.23 18.60 2.01
C TYR A 342 -32.51 18.04 3.25
N VAL A 343 -33.24 17.28 4.07
CA VAL A 343 -32.72 16.63 5.27
C VAL A 343 -33.14 15.17 5.34
N ILE A 344 -32.29 14.34 5.97
CA ILE A 344 -32.62 12.99 6.41
C ILE A 344 -32.99 13.05 7.90
N SER A 345 -34.07 12.38 8.29
CA SER A 345 -34.45 12.22 9.70
C SER A 345 -33.96 10.86 10.22
N VAL A 346 -33.24 10.88 11.32
CA VAL A 346 -32.69 9.69 11.99
C VAL A 346 -32.81 9.89 13.49
N ALA A 347 -33.47 8.98 14.21
CA ALA A 347 -33.61 9.02 15.68
C ALA A 347 -33.94 10.43 16.23
N ASP A 348 -35.03 11.03 15.74
CA ASP A 348 -35.49 12.39 16.07
C ASP A 348 -34.52 13.56 15.77
N ASN A 349 -33.39 13.27 15.12
CA ASN A 349 -32.42 14.24 14.65
C ASN A 349 -32.52 14.46 13.13
N THR A 350 -32.08 15.63 12.68
CA THR A 350 -32.06 16.01 11.25
C THR A 350 -30.63 16.20 10.74
N LEU A 351 -30.35 15.56 9.61
CA LEU A 351 -29.07 15.58 8.91
C LEU A 351 -29.23 16.33 7.58
N PRO A 352 -28.65 17.54 7.44
CA PRO A 352 -28.80 18.34 6.22
C PRO A 352 -27.93 17.82 5.08
N MET A 353 -28.47 17.89 3.87
CA MET A 353 -27.76 17.53 2.64
C MET A 353 -26.99 18.72 2.06
N GLN A 354 -25.86 18.44 1.43
CA GLN A 354 -25.11 19.43 0.66
C GLN A 354 -25.76 19.61 -0.73
N GLN A 355 -26.56 20.66 -0.89
CA GLN A 355 -27.37 20.90 -2.10
C GLN A 355 -26.55 20.96 -3.40
N ASP A 356 -25.38 21.59 -3.40
CA ASP A 356 -24.51 21.67 -4.58
C ASP A 356 -23.97 20.30 -5.03
N LYS A 357 -24.09 19.27 -4.19
CA LYS A 357 -23.70 17.88 -4.49
C LYS A 357 -24.90 16.95 -4.72
N LEU A 358 -26.13 17.47 -4.68
CA LEU A 358 -27.32 16.72 -5.07
C LEU A 358 -27.43 16.72 -6.59
N ILE A 359 -26.96 15.65 -7.23
CA ILE A 359 -26.87 15.57 -8.70
C ILE A 359 -27.77 14.44 -9.18
N LEU A 360 -28.72 14.78 -10.05
CA LEU A 360 -29.57 13.83 -10.78
C LEU A 360 -29.14 13.78 -12.24
N GLN A 361 -28.66 12.62 -12.69
CA GLN A 361 -28.32 12.35 -14.09
C GLN A 361 -29.35 11.43 -14.70
N PHE A 362 -29.84 11.72 -15.90
CA PHE A 362 -30.83 10.91 -16.62
C PHE A 362 -30.32 10.53 -18.00
N PHE A 363 -30.50 9.27 -18.38
CA PHE A 363 -30.16 8.74 -19.69
C PHE A 363 -31.38 8.01 -20.27
N ASP A 364 -31.90 8.56 -21.36
CA ASP A 364 -33.02 8.02 -22.12
C ASP A 364 -32.54 6.88 -23.03
N LYS A 365 -33.32 5.80 -23.09
CA LYS A 365 -33.01 4.58 -23.87
C LYS A 365 -32.96 4.81 -25.39
N GLU A 366 -33.69 5.79 -25.90
CA GLU A 366 -33.77 6.11 -27.34
C GLU A 366 -32.60 7.00 -27.80
N HIS A 367 -31.79 7.47 -26.86
CA HIS A 367 -30.66 8.36 -27.09
C HIS A 367 -29.30 7.68 -26.91
N SER A 368 -28.23 8.40 -27.29
CA SER A 368 -26.87 7.87 -27.23
C SER A 368 -26.45 7.57 -25.80
N ARG A 369 -25.85 6.38 -25.64
CA ARG A 369 -25.34 5.86 -24.37
C ARG A 369 -23.90 6.25 -24.12
N ALA A 370 -23.29 6.96 -25.08
CA ALA A 370 -21.89 7.34 -25.07
C ALA A 370 -21.48 8.10 -23.80
N GLY A 371 -22.36 8.95 -23.23
CA GLY A 371 -22.03 9.68 -22.00
C GLY A 371 -21.72 8.75 -20.82
N LEU A 372 -22.52 7.70 -20.63
CA LEU A 372 -22.33 6.71 -19.57
C LEU A 372 -21.11 5.81 -19.86
N GLU A 373 -20.90 5.45 -21.13
CA GLU A 373 -19.75 4.63 -21.55
C GLU A 373 -18.41 5.38 -21.44
N VAL A 374 -18.37 6.67 -21.82
CA VAL A 374 -17.19 7.53 -21.68
C VAL A 374 -16.86 7.73 -20.20
N PHE A 375 -17.86 8.00 -19.36
CA PHE A 375 -17.63 8.14 -17.92
C PHE A 375 -17.08 6.85 -17.29
N LYS A 376 -17.63 5.69 -17.69
CA LYS A 376 -17.12 4.40 -17.28
C LYS A 376 -15.68 4.18 -17.76
N GLN A 377 -15.40 4.48 -19.02
CA GLN A 377 -14.06 4.32 -19.61
C GLN A 377 -13.02 5.18 -18.89
N GLU A 378 -13.31 6.45 -18.61
CA GLU A 378 -12.40 7.33 -17.87
C GLU A 378 -12.10 6.79 -16.46
N LEU A 379 -13.10 6.21 -15.78
CA LEU A 379 -12.92 5.60 -14.48
C LEU A 379 -12.14 4.28 -14.53
N ASP A 380 -12.39 3.44 -15.54
CA ASP A 380 -11.65 2.20 -15.79
C ASP A 380 -10.18 2.49 -16.12
N GLU A 381 -9.90 3.55 -16.88
CA GLU A 381 -8.53 4.02 -17.16
C GLU A 381 -7.86 4.55 -15.88
N ARG A 382 -8.56 5.35 -15.08
CA ARG A 382 -8.05 5.87 -13.79
C ARG A 382 -7.81 4.77 -12.75
N SER A 383 -8.67 3.75 -12.69
CA SER A 383 -8.52 2.62 -11.77
C SER A 383 -7.39 1.68 -12.21
N SER A 384 -7.23 1.48 -13.52
CA SER A 384 -6.13 0.71 -14.10
C SER A 384 -4.77 1.36 -13.84
N ALA A 385 -4.69 2.70 -13.84
CA ALA A 385 -3.45 3.43 -13.52
C ALA A 385 -2.89 3.11 -12.12
N PHE A 386 -3.73 2.69 -11.15
CA PHE A 386 -3.26 2.24 -9.84
C PHE A 386 -2.73 0.80 -9.83
N LYS A 387 -3.15 -0.02 -10.80
CA LYS A 387 -2.76 -1.42 -10.91
C LYS A 387 -1.42 -1.59 -11.62
N PHE A 388 -1.12 -0.71 -12.58
CA PHE A 388 0.08 -0.77 -13.39
C PHE A 388 1.20 0.12 -12.83
N LEU A 389 2.43 -0.24 -13.16
CA LEU A 389 3.60 0.57 -12.84
C LEU A 389 3.66 1.78 -13.78
N PRO A 390 4.04 2.97 -13.29
CA PRO A 390 4.06 4.19 -14.09
C PRO A 390 5.15 4.10 -15.15
N SER A 391 4.76 3.98 -16.43
CA SER A 391 5.68 3.96 -17.58
C SER A 391 5.85 5.35 -18.20
N ASP A 392 4.76 6.10 -18.36
CA ASP A 392 4.76 7.30 -19.24
C ASP A 392 4.74 8.66 -18.51
N HIS A 393 4.80 8.71 -17.18
CA HIS A 393 4.47 9.94 -16.43
C HIS A 393 5.65 10.78 -15.98
N ILE A 394 6.89 10.26 -16.01
CA ILE A 394 8.05 10.96 -15.45
C ILE A 394 8.52 12.12 -16.32
N ASP A 395 8.37 11.98 -17.64
CA ASP A 395 8.73 13.03 -18.60
C ASP A 395 7.55 13.99 -18.90
N LYS A 396 6.38 13.79 -18.26
CA LYS A 396 5.21 14.67 -18.45
C LYS A 396 5.22 15.79 -17.41
N GLU A 397 4.88 17.00 -17.83
CA GLU A 397 4.81 18.18 -16.97
C GLU A 397 3.73 18.04 -15.87
N LEU A 398 4.04 18.54 -14.66
CA LEU A 398 3.14 18.54 -13.49
C LEU A 398 1.79 19.17 -13.82
N ASP A 399 1.81 20.25 -14.60
CA ASP A 399 0.62 21.05 -14.94
C ASP A 399 -0.48 20.22 -15.60
N ARG A 400 -0.13 19.15 -16.33
CA ARG A 400 -1.11 18.23 -16.95
C ARG A 400 -1.88 17.38 -15.94
N PHE A 401 -1.35 17.22 -14.75
CA PHE A 401 -1.96 16.45 -13.65
C PHE A 401 -2.53 17.36 -12.58
N ALA A 402 -1.97 18.56 -12.43
CA ALA A 402 -2.34 19.49 -11.36
C ALA A 402 -3.68 20.19 -11.57
N TYR A 403 -4.14 20.32 -12.83
CA TYR A 403 -5.32 21.10 -13.17
C TYR A 403 -6.27 20.35 -14.11
N ASP A 404 -7.55 20.34 -13.74
CA ASP A 404 -8.66 20.01 -14.62
C ASP A 404 -9.19 21.31 -15.26
N VAL A 405 -9.17 21.38 -16.59
CA VAL A 405 -9.71 22.53 -17.32
C VAL A 405 -11.22 22.36 -17.48
N LEU A 406 -11.99 23.29 -16.92
CA LEU A 406 -13.44 23.29 -17.02
C LEU A 406 -13.85 24.02 -18.30
N TYR A 407 -14.57 23.32 -19.18
CA TYR A 407 -15.05 23.84 -20.44
C TYR A 407 -16.58 23.97 -20.46
N ASP A 408 -17.06 25.08 -21.00
CA ASP A 408 -18.43 25.30 -21.47
C ASP A 408 -18.46 25.28 -23.01
N GLY A 409 -18.76 24.11 -23.57
CA GLY A 409 -18.76 23.84 -25.00
C GLY A 409 -17.46 23.20 -25.50
N SER A 410 -16.91 23.68 -26.60
CA SER A 410 -15.78 23.03 -27.28
C SER A 410 -14.44 23.41 -26.65
N ALA A 411 -13.63 22.41 -26.31
CA ALA A 411 -12.27 22.58 -25.79
C ALA A 411 -11.32 23.39 -26.72
N ASN A 412 -11.65 23.49 -28.02
CA ASN A 412 -10.85 24.21 -29.01
C ASN A 412 -11.07 25.74 -28.99
N LYS A 413 -11.98 26.27 -28.15
CA LYS A 413 -12.28 27.70 -28.06
C LYS A 413 -11.85 28.24 -26.71
N LEU A 414 -10.92 29.20 -26.68
CA LEU A 414 -10.44 29.80 -25.42
C LEU A 414 -11.58 30.39 -24.57
N ARG A 415 -12.58 31.01 -25.23
CA ARG A 415 -13.78 31.55 -24.56
C ARG A 415 -14.68 30.51 -23.89
N SER A 416 -14.47 29.23 -24.20
CA SER A 416 -15.19 28.12 -23.56
C SER A 416 -14.52 27.70 -22.26
N ILE A 417 -13.33 28.18 -21.92
CA ILE A 417 -12.73 27.89 -20.61
C ILE A 417 -13.49 28.70 -19.55
N VAL A 418 -14.17 27.99 -18.65
CA VAL A 418 -14.94 28.59 -17.57
C VAL A 418 -14.22 28.54 -16.22
N GLY A 419 -13.16 27.73 -16.12
CA GLY A 419 -12.34 27.67 -14.92
C GLY A 419 -11.20 26.66 -15.03
N LEU A 420 -10.34 26.70 -14.02
CA LEU A 420 -9.29 25.71 -13.77
C LEU A 420 -9.52 25.20 -12.35
N ALA A 421 -9.67 23.88 -12.20
CA ALA A 421 -9.83 23.24 -10.91
C ALA A 421 -8.55 22.47 -10.56
N GLU A 422 -7.96 22.77 -9.40
CA GLU A 422 -6.81 22.02 -8.89
C GLU A 422 -7.21 20.58 -8.49
N ASN A 423 -6.39 19.59 -8.88
CA ASN A 423 -6.64 18.18 -8.60
C ASN A 423 -5.63 17.60 -7.60
N GLU A 424 -5.93 17.72 -6.30
CA GLU A 424 -5.07 17.22 -5.21
C GLU A 424 -4.72 15.73 -5.35
N THR A 425 -5.67 14.92 -5.82
CA THR A 425 -5.51 13.47 -5.94
C THR A 425 -4.52 13.10 -7.04
N GLU A 426 -4.62 13.72 -8.21
CA GLU A 426 -3.69 13.50 -9.32
C GLU A 426 -2.28 14.02 -8.98
N ILE A 427 -2.15 15.15 -8.29
CA ILE A 427 -0.85 15.63 -7.78
C ILE A 427 -0.26 14.61 -6.80
N ALA A 428 -1.06 14.09 -5.88
CA ALA A 428 -0.62 13.09 -4.92
C ALA A 428 -0.12 11.81 -5.61
N LYS A 429 -0.78 11.36 -6.70
CA LYS A 429 -0.36 10.23 -7.52
C LYS A 429 0.93 10.52 -8.27
N TYR A 430 0.99 11.67 -8.93
CA TYR A 430 2.15 12.14 -9.68
C TYR A 430 3.41 12.14 -8.79
N LEU A 431 3.31 12.74 -7.60
CA LEU A 431 4.40 12.76 -6.62
C LEU A 431 4.78 11.35 -6.15
N SER A 432 3.81 10.48 -5.83
CA SER A 432 4.10 9.11 -5.41
C SER A 432 4.82 8.28 -6.48
N SER A 433 4.46 8.47 -7.76
CA SER A 433 5.16 7.88 -8.89
C SER A 433 6.61 8.37 -8.98
N HIS A 434 6.82 9.69 -8.92
CA HIS A 434 8.14 10.30 -8.97
C HIS A 434 9.03 9.88 -7.80
N ILE A 435 8.50 9.91 -6.56
CA ILE A 435 9.23 9.45 -5.37
C ILE A 435 9.71 8.00 -5.56
N THR A 436 8.84 7.11 -6.03
CA THR A 436 9.19 5.70 -6.26
C THR A 436 10.30 5.55 -7.31
N ALA A 437 10.21 6.30 -8.40
CA ALA A 437 11.21 6.27 -9.46
C ALA A 437 12.55 6.86 -9.01
N HIS A 438 12.58 8.02 -8.34
CA HIS A 438 13.83 8.58 -7.82
C HIS A 438 14.48 7.66 -6.79
N ARG A 439 13.70 6.99 -5.93
CA ARG A 439 14.20 5.99 -4.98
C ARG A 439 14.88 4.81 -5.69
N LEU A 440 14.27 4.30 -6.77
CA LEU A 440 14.76 3.12 -7.48
C LEU A 440 15.85 3.43 -8.52
N CYS A 441 15.84 4.63 -9.10
CA CYS A 441 16.65 4.99 -10.27
C CYS A 441 17.74 6.04 -10.04
N LYS A 442 17.80 6.67 -8.86
CA LYS A 442 18.80 7.72 -8.54
C LYS A 442 18.95 8.73 -9.70
N LEU A 443 17.84 9.31 -10.14
CA LEU A 443 17.83 10.20 -11.32
C LEU A 443 18.72 11.42 -11.09
N ASN A 444 19.68 11.64 -11.99
CA ASN A 444 20.64 12.75 -11.93
C ASN A 444 20.14 14.03 -12.64
N ASN A 445 18.91 14.03 -13.16
CA ASN A 445 18.42 15.15 -13.96
C ASN A 445 18.05 16.35 -13.08
N ARG A 446 18.34 17.56 -13.59
CA ARG A 446 17.87 18.83 -13.01
C ARG A 446 16.37 18.70 -12.77
N ASP A 447 15.98 18.67 -11.51
CA ASP A 447 14.59 18.44 -11.10
C ASP A 447 13.69 19.53 -11.69
N VAL A 448 12.99 19.21 -12.78
CA VAL A 448 12.01 20.10 -13.42
C VAL A 448 10.72 20.20 -12.61
N VAL A 449 10.50 19.28 -11.67
CA VAL A 449 9.28 19.19 -10.88
C VAL A 449 9.32 20.17 -9.71
N LEU A 450 10.44 20.29 -8.97
CA LEU A 450 10.50 21.22 -7.83
C LEU A 450 10.15 22.68 -8.21
N PRO A 451 10.65 23.26 -9.31
CA PRO A 451 10.22 24.60 -9.75
C PRO A 451 8.71 24.69 -10.01
N GLN A 452 8.11 23.67 -10.63
CA GLN A 452 6.66 23.61 -10.89
C GLN A 452 5.89 23.52 -9.57
N LEU A 453 6.35 22.71 -8.61
CA LEU A 453 5.76 22.64 -7.27
C LEU A 453 5.86 23.98 -6.53
N LYS A 454 6.97 24.72 -6.64
CA LYS A 454 7.07 26.07 -6.06
C LYS A 454 6.03 27.01 -6.64
N GLN A 455 5.71 26.89 -7.94
CA GLN A 455 4.70 27.71 -8.60
C GLN A 455 3.28 27.29 -8.18
N PHE A 456 2.99 25.98 -8.16
CA PHE A 456 1.68 25.45 -7.79
C PHE A 456 1.31 25.78 -6.34
N PHE A 457 2.23 25.57 -5.39
CA PHE A 457 1.99 25.79 -3.96
C PHE A 457 2.11 27.26 -3.54
N LYS A 458 2.08 28.20 -4.47
CA LYS A 458 2.17 29.62 -4.12
C LYS A 458 0.85 30.13 -3.53
N GLY A 459 0.95 30.87 -2.43
CA GLY A 459 -0.16 31.54 -1.77
C GLY A 459 -1.19 30.59 -1.15
N GLN A 460 -2.48 30.79 -1.47
CA GLN A 460 -3.60 29.99 -0.97
C GLN A 460 -3.39 28.47 -1.13
N ASN A 461 -2.76 28.04 -2.23
CA ASN A 461 -2.52 26.61 -2.51
C ASN A 461 -1.59 25.95 -1.49
N ALA A 462 -0.60 26.67 -0.93
CA ALA A 462 0.22 26.14 0.17
C ALA A 462 -0.62 25.76 1.38
N LEU A 463 -1.68 26.51 1.68
CA LEU A 463 -2.51 26.33 2.86
C LEU A 463 -3.69 25.38 2.61
N GLN A 464 -4.33 25.48 1.43
CA GLN A 464 -5.47 24.67 1.05
C GLN A 464 -5.09 23.18 0.92
N PHE A 465 -3.89 22.89 0.39
CA PHE A 465 -3.41 21.53 0.14
C PHE A 465 -2.38 21.07 1.19
N PHE A 466 -2.58 21.43 2.46
CA PHE A 466 -1.67 21.09 3.56
C PHE A 466 -1.43 19.58 3.73
N ARG A 467 -2.37 18.75 3.28
CA ARG A 467 -2.26 17.28 3.28
C ARG A 467 -1.10 16.78 2.42
N LEU A 468 -0.65 17.58 1.45
CA LEU A 468 0.46 17.24 0.58
C LEU A 468 1.82 17.65 1.12
N TRP A 469 1.91 18.42 2.22
CA TRP A 469 3.18 18.89 2.77
C TRP A 469 4.17 17.76 3.05
N GLU A 470 3.71 16.70 3.73
CA GLU A 470 4.53 15.52 4.01
C GLU A 470 5.09 14.91 2.71
N LYS A 471 4.25 14.77 1.68
CA LYS A 471 4.65 14.19 0.40
C LYS A 471 5.64 15.06 -0.37
N LEU A 472 5.53 16.39 -0.25
CA LEU A 472 6.51 17.33 -0.81
C LEU A 472 7.87 17.19 -0.12
N TYR A 473 7.88 17.05 1.21
CA TYR A 473 9.11 16.79 1.97
C TYR A 473 9.72 15.44 1.60
N GLN A 474 8.91 14.39 1.46
CA GLN A 474 9.37 13.08 0.98
C GLN A 474 10.04 13.21 -0.39
N TYR A 475 9.42 13.92 -1.33
CA TYR A 475 9.98 14.14 -2.65
C TYR A 475 11.33 14.86 -2.57
N SER A 476 11.42 15.99 -1.86
CA SER A 476 12.67 16.74 -1.75
C SER A 476 13.78 16.00 -1.01
N VAL A 477 13.45 15.18 -0.01
CA VAL A 477 14.44 14.36 0.71
C VAL A 477 14.95 13.22 -0.16
N ILE A 478 14.07 12.51 -0.88
CA ILE A 478 14.47 11.43 -1.79
C ILE A 478 15.30 11.96 -2.97
N THR A 479 15.00 13.17 -3.48
CA THR A 479 15.81 13.83 -4.51
C THR A 479 17.03 14.58 -3.95
N ARG A 480 17.27 14.52 -2.63
CA ARG A 480 18.39 15.17 -1.92
C ARG A 480 18.41 16.70 -2.07
N ASN A 481 17.26 17.31 -2.37
CA ASN A 481 17.10 18.75 -2.47
C ASN A 481 16.75 19.38 -1.12
N TYR A 482 17.69 19.31 -0.18
CA TYR A 482 17.54 19.86 1.17
C TYR A 482 17.28 21.37 1.19
N GLY A 483 17.81 22.11 0.22
CA GLY A 483 17.52 23.54 0.08
C GLY A 483 16.05 23.83 -0.23
N PHE A 484 15.39 22.99 -1.04
CA PHE A 484 13.94 23.08 -1.23
C PHE A 484 13.19 22.75 0.06
N THR A 485 13.60 21.71 0.79
CA THR A 485 12.97 21.34 2.08
C THR A 485 12.95 22.54 3.03
N SER A 486 14.11 23.17 3.25
CA SER A 486 14.23 24.32 4.16
C SER A 486 13.46 25.54 3.65
N PHE A 487 13.51 25.82 2.35
CA PHE A 487 12.71 26.88 1.73
C PHE A 487 11.21 26.67 1.94
N PHE A 488 10.70 25.47 1.61
CA PHE A 488 9.27 25.19 1.63
C PHE A 488 8.72 25.22 3.05
N TYR A 489 9.48 24.70 4.03
CA TYR A 489 9.13 24.78 5.43
C TYR A 489 8.93 26.24 5.89
N GLN A 490 9.92 27.09 5.65
CA GLN A 490 9.85 28.52 6.00
C GLN A 490 8.76 29.26 5.23
N TYR A 491 8.55 28.89 3.96
CA TYR A 491 7.51 29.47 3.12
C TYR A 491 6.10 29.16 3.66
N VAL A 492 5.84 27.91 4.05
CA VAL A 492 4.57 27.50 4.66
C VAL A 492 4.33 28.25 5.96
N GLU A 493 5.31 28.36 6.85
CA GLU A 493 5.19 29.15 8.10
C GLU A 493 4.85 30.62 7.81
N ALA A 494 5.48 31.22 6.80
CA ALA A 494 5.18 32.59 6.38
C ALA A 494 3.75 32.76 5.84
N GLU A 495 3.23 31.80 5.06
CA GLU A 495 1.84 31.83 4.59
C GLU A 495 0.84 31.56 5.73
N ILE A 496 1.16 30.68 6.69
CA ILE A 496 0.32 30.44 7.88
C ILE A 496 0.14 31.74 8.68
N ASN A 497 1.19 32.54 8.81
CA ASN A 497 1.13 33.83 9.52
C ASN A 497 0.18 34.86 8.88
N LYS A 498 -0.21 34.67 7.61
CA LYS A 498 -1.19 35.51 6.91
C LYS A 498 -2.65 35.07 7.14
N ILE A 499 -2.88 33.95 7.82
CA ILE A 499 -4.22 33.45 8.09
C ILE A 499 -4.93 34.31 9.13
N ILE A 500 -6.21 34.58 8.88
CA ILE A 500 -7.14 35.19 9.81
C ILE A 500 -8.37 34.29 9.94
N GLY A 501 -8.59 33.81 11.16
CA GLY A 501 -9.78 33.05 11.51
C GLY A 501 -11.00 33.98 11.59
N ILE A 502 -12.02 33.69 10.77
CA ILE A 502 -13.28 34.43 10.75
C ILE A 502 -14.36 33.59 11.43
N MET A 503 -15.09 34.22 12.35
CA MET A 503 -16.24 33.60 13.00
C MET A 503 -17.44 33.60 12.03
N PRO A 504 -18.00 32.43 11.64
CA PRO A 504 -19.12 32.36 10.70
C PRO A 504 -20.35 33.16 11.12
N ASN A 505 -20.64 33.20 12.42
CA ASN A 505 -21.83 33.85 12.97
C ASN A 505 -21.78 35.39 12.90
N SER A 506 -20.63 35.99 13.21
CA SER A 506 -20.45 37.45 13.28
C SER A 506 -19.76 38.01 12.05
N ARG A 507 -19.18 37.14 11.22
CA ARG A 507 -18.30 37.48 10.08
C ARG A 507 -17.15 38.41 10.47
N LYS A 508 -16.71 38.33 11.73
CA LYS A 508 -15.60 39.12 12.27
C LYS A 508 -14.36 38.25 12.52
N PRO A 509 -13.15 38.83 12.37
CA PRO A 509 -11.91 38.20 12.80
C PRO A 509 -11.95 37.83 14.29
N SER A 510 -11.34 36.71 14.66
CA SER A 510 -11.15 36.30 16.06
C SER A 510 -9.69 35.93 16.32
N GLU A 511 -9.01 36.77 17.10
CA GLU A 511 -7.58 36.57 17.43
C GLU A 511 -7.33 35.21 18.11
N ARG A 512 -8.15 34.83 19.08
CA ARG A 512 -8.03 33.54 19.78
C ARG A 512 -8.27 32.34 18.86
N PHE A 513 -9.06 32.49 17.80
CA PHE A 513 -9.28 31.43 16.81
C PHE A 513 -8.12 31.35 15.84
N THR A 514 -7.68 32.50 15.31
CA THR A 514 -6.48 32.62 14.47
C THR A 514 -5.26 32.02 15.14
N LYS A 515 -4.98 32.39 16.40
CA LYS A 515 -3.81 31.91 17.13
C LYS A 515 -3.77 30.39 17.22
N LYS A 516 -4.88 29.76 17.62
CA LYS A 516 -4.99 28.31 17.74
C LYS A 516 -4.84 27.60 16.39
N LEU A 517 -5.46 28.15 15.34
CA LEU A 517 -5.33 27.61 13.98
C LEU A 517 -3.88 27.68 13.48
N ASN A 518 -3.18 28.78 13.73
CA ASN A 518 -1.78 28.94 13.35
C ASN A 518 -0.86 28.01 14.15
N GLU A 519 -1.06 27.89 15.47
CA GLU A 519 -0.35 26.94 16.33
C GLU A 519 -0.49 25.50 15.81
N ASP A 520 -1.72 25.08 15.48
CA ASP A 520 -2.00 23.72 15.01
C ASP A 520 -1.46 23.46 13.60
N LEU A 521 -1.53 24.43 12.69
CA LEU A 521 -0.95 24.31 11.35
C LEU A 521 0.58 24.28 11.36
N ASN A 522 1.22 25.09 12.21
CA ASN A 522 2.68 25.05 12.38
C ASN A 522 3.12 23.70 12.96
N LEU A 523 2.42 23.20 13.99
CA LEU A 523 2.68 21.86 14.53
C LEU A 523 2.47 20.78 13.45
N TYR A 524 1.42 20.87 12.64
CA TYR A 524 1.18 19.95 11.55
C TYR A 524 2.33 19.95 10.52
N ASN A 525 2.83 21.14 10.15
CA ASN A 525 3.97 21.29 9.25
C ASN A 525 5.24 20.68 9.83
N GLN A 526 5.51 20.92 11.12
CA GLN A 526 6.64 20.35 11.84
C GLN A 526 6.59 18.82 11.88
N ILE A 527 5.42 18.24 12.19
CA ILE A 527 5.23 16.78 12.20
C ILE A 527 5.44 16.20 10.78
N ALA A 528 4.87 16.84 9.75
CA ALA A 528 5.01 16.40 8.37
C ALA A 528 6.48 16.33 7.92
N LEU A 529 7.29 17.30 8.33
CA LEU A 529 8.72 17.29 8.08
C LEU A 529 9.45 16.23 8.93
N ALA A 530 9.14 16.13 10.23
CA ALA A 530 9.79 15.21 11.15
C ALA A 530 9.66 13.73 10.75
N ILE A 531 8.48 13.31 10.26
CA ILE A 531 8.27 11.95 9.72
C ILE A 531 9.28 11.64 8.60
N THR A 532 9.57 12.62 7.76
CA THR A 532 10.49 12.47 6.62
C THR A 532 11.94 12.50 7.08
N ILE A 533 12.28 13.38 8.04
CA ILE A 533 13.63 13.48 8.59
C ILE A 533 14.03 12.21 9.38
N GLY A 534 13.07 11.53 10.01
CA GLY A 534 13.30 10.23 10.66
C GLY A 534 13.80 9.11 9.73
N LEU A 535 13.76 9.30 8.41
CA LEU A 535 14.38 8.39 7.43
C LEU A 535 15.89 8.60 7.24
N LEU A 536 16.40 9.76 7.63
CA LEU A 536 17.80 10.14 7.45
C LEU A 536 18.66 9.60 8.60
N ASP A 537 19.97 9.83 8.52
CA ASP A 537 20.99 9.49 9.51
C ASP A 537 20.95 10.41 10.76
N ILE A 538 19.75 10.59 11.32
CA ILE A 538 19.50 11.39 12.52
C ILE A 538 20.11 10.73 13.76
N LYS A 539 20.78 11.54 14.59
CA LYS A 539 21.34 11.12 15.88
C LYS A 539 20.24 10.84 16.91
N PRO A 540 20.52 10.07 17.96
CA PRO A 540 19.61 9.89 19.08
C PRO A 540 19.27 11.21 19.76
N PHE A 541 18.04 11.31 20.25
CA PHE A 541 17.68 12.44 21.09
C PHE A 541 18.46 12.39 22.42
N PRO A 542 19.12 13.48 22.85
CA PRO A 542 19.99 13.48 24.02
C PRO A 542 19.20 13.21 25.31
N SER A 543 19.82 12.51 26.26
CA SER A 543 19.28 12.44 27.62
C SER A 543 19.44 13.79 28.35
N HIS A 544 18.71 14.00 29.46
CA HIS A 544 18.81 15.24 30.24
C HIS A 544 20.24 15.57 30.71
N ILE A 545 21.11 14.57 30.87
CA ILE A 545 22.51 14.74 31.27
C ILE A 545 23.37 15.18 30.08
N ASP A 546 23.10 14.65 28.89
CA ASP A 546 23.86 14.95 27.66
C ASP A 546 23.70 16.40 27.21
N ILE A 547 22.54 17.01 27.51
CA ILE A 547 22.24 18.41 27.16
C ILE A 547 23.21 19.39 27.86
N LEU A 548 23.79 19.01 29.00
CA LEU A 548 24.71 19.86 29.78
C LEU A 548 26.14 19.88 29.21
N PHE A 549 26.49 18.96 28.31
CA PHE A 549 27.84 18.76 27.77
C PHE A 549 27.88 18.80 26.23
N ILE A 550 26.93 19.50 25.59
CA ILE A 550 26.85 19.55 24.12
C ILE A 550 28.08 20.25 23.53
N GLU A 551 28.94 19.50 22.85
CA GLU A 551 30.05 20.02 22.03
C GLU A 551 29.74 20.00 20.51
N ASP A 552 28.80 19.17 20.06
CA ASP A 552 28.38 19.04 18.65
C ASP A 552 26.91 19.44 18.46
N GLU A 553 26.66 20.48 17.67
CA GLU A 553 25.31 21.01 17.38
C GLU A 553 24.62 20.29 16.21
N ASN A 554 25.28 19.37 15.51
CA ASN A 554 24.72 18.73 14.32
C ASN A 554 23.77 17.58 14.67
N VAL A 555 22.58 17.60 14.06
CA VAL A 555 21.53 16.58 14.21
C VAL A 555 21.79 15.30 13.42
N PHE A 556 22.52 15.41 12.31
CA PHE A 556 22.80 14.29 11.42
C PHE A 556 24.26 13.84 11.54
N HIS A 557 24.51 12.54 11.34
CA HIS A 557 25.87 12.00 11.25
C HIS A 557 26.61 12.51 10.00
N GLY A 558 25.94 12.51 8.84
CA GLY A 558 26.44 13.06 7.60
C GLY A 558 26.18 14.57 7.45
N ASN A 559 27.05 15.28 6.75
CA ASN A 559 26.90 16.72 6.51
C ASN A 559 25.65 17.02 5.65
N LYS A 560 24.65 17.66 6.29
CA LYS A 560 23.41 18.13 5.66
C LYS A 560 23.20 19.61 5.99
N SER A 561 24.15 20.45 5.58
CA SER A 561 24.23 21.88 5.91
C SER A 561 22.91 22.66 5.79
N GLU A 562 22.11 22.44 4.75
CA GLU A 562 20.83 23.14 4.58
C GLU A 562 19.74 22.68 5.57
N LEU A 563 19.74 21.42 6.00
CA LEU A 563 18.84 20.91 7.03
C LEU A 563 19.31 21.27 8.44
N ASN A 564 20.63 21.32 8.69
CA ASN A 564 21.18 21.75 9.99
C ASN A 564 20.81 23.20 10.34
N LYS A 565 20.51 24.04 9.34
CA LYS A 565 19.96 25.40 9.56
C LYS A 565 18.51 25.39 10.07
N LEU A 566 17.79 24.30 9.81
CA LEU A 566 16.37 24.16 10.12
C LEU A 566 16.14 23.32 11.37
N VAL A 567 16.95 22.28 11.57
CA VAL A 567 16.83 21.34 12.69
C VAL A 567 18.05 21.47 13.57
N SER A 568 17.85 22.09 14.73
CA SER A 568 18.87 22.16 15.78
C SER A 568 18.85 20.90 16.64
N TYR A 569 20.02 20.51 17.16
CA TYR A 569 20.11 19.43 18.14
C TYR A 569 19.27 19.76 19.38
N ALA A 570 18.63 18.75 19.94
CA ALA A 570 17.65 18.86 21.05
C ALA A 570 16.40 19.74 20.78
N SER A 571 16.14 20.18 19.54
CA SER A 571 14.89 20.87 19.19
C SER A 571 13.68 19.92 19.17
N ASP A 572 12.46 20.47 19.21
CA ASP A 572 11.22 19.69 19.06
C ASP A 572 11.20 18.89 17.74
N LEU A 573 11.75 19.45 16.67
CA LEU A 573 11.81 18.77 15.36
C LEU A 573 12.81 17.59 15.40
N HIS A 574 13.94 17.75 16.09
CA HIS A 574 14.86 16.64 16.39
C HIS A 574 14.15 15.55 17.21
N SER A 575 13.45 15.94 18.27
CA SER A 575 12.67 15.04 19.14
C SER A 575 11.66 14.22 18.35
N PHE A 576 10.75 14.89 17.61
CA PHE A 576 9.74 14.20 16.81
C PHE A 576 10.34 13.27 15.76
N SER A 577 11.41 13.70 15.09
CA SER A 577 12.06 12.89 14.07
C SER A 577 12.67 11.61 14.65
N TRP A 578 13.31 11.72 15.82
CA TRP A 578 13.83 10.57 16.56
C TRP A 578 12.70 9.65 17.04
N GLN A 579 11.62 10.22 17.60
CA GLN A 579 10.44 9.47 18.03
C GLN A 579 9.84 8.63 16.90
N PHE A 580 9.69 9.20 15.69
CA PHE A 580 9.19 8.44 14.53
C PHE A 580 10.13 7.31 14.12
N ARG A 581 11.45 7.54 14.17
CA ARG A 581 12.47 6.53 13.85
C ARG A 581 12.44 5.36 14.83
N CYS A 582 12.36 5.65 16.13
CA CYS A 582 12.33 4.65 17.19
C CYS A 582 11.03 3.84 17.18
N SER A 583 9.88 4.52 17.11
CA SER A 583 8.57 3.88 17.13
C SER A 583 8.18 3.21 15.81
N ASN A 584 9.05 3.27 14.81
CA ASN A 584 8.82 2.74 13.48
C ASN A 584 7.55 3.30 12.80
N LEU A 585 7.23 4.57 13.06
CA LEU A 585 6.09 5.30 12.48
C LEU A 585 6.52 6.21 11.31
N ILE A 586 7.65 5.89 10.69
CA ILE A 586 8.12 6.46 9.41
C ILE A 586 7.39 5.82 8.21
N ARG A 587 7.65 6.33 7.00
CA ARG A 587 7.12 5.74 5.76
C ARG A 587 7.96 4.56 5.29
N HIS A 588 7.59 3.33 5.66
CA HIS A 588 8.38 2.12 5.35
C HIS A 588 8.60 1.92 3.85
N HIS A 589 7.68 2.35 3.00
CA HIS A 589 7.86 2.26 1.54
C HIS A 589 8.99 3.16 1.02
N LEU A 590 9.54 4.08 1.81
CA LEU A 590 10.70 4.91 1.45
C LEU A 590 12.02 4.31 1.94
N VAL A 591 11.96 3.29 2.80
CA VAL A 591 13.15 2.55 3.26
C VAL A 591 13.71 1.76 2.09
N ALA A 592 15.00 1.94 1.80
CA ALA A 592 15.64 1.41 0.60
C ALA A 592 15.89 -0.10 0.66
N TRP A 593 16.02 -0.66 1.86
CA TRP A 593 16.22 -2.09 2.09
C TRP A 593 15.16 -2.63 3.07
N PRO A 594 14.46 -3.73 2.76
CA PRO A 594 13.41 -4.27 3.63
C PRO A 594 13.90 -4.47 5.06
N LEU A 595 13.08 -4.06 6.02
CA LEU A 595 13.32 -4.15 7.46
C LEU A 595 14.53 -3.39 8.02
N ALA A 596 15.25 -2.60 7.22
CA ALA A 596 16.37 -1.78 7.73
C ALA A 596 15.93 -0.82 8.86
N ASN A 597 14.71 -0.29 8.80
CA ASN A 597 14.12 0.54 9.85
C ASN A 597 13.79 -0.20 11.16
N TYR A 598 13.78 -1.53 11.13
CA TYR A 598 13.58 -2.38 12.29
C TYR A 598 14.89 -2.68 13.03
N SER A 599 16.06 -2.27 12.52
CA SER A 599 17.30 -2.31 13.30
C SER A 599 17.46 -1.06 14.16
N LEU A 600 18.46 -1.07 15.04
CA LEU A 600 18.89 0.09 15.82
C LEU A 600 19.90 0.97 15.06
N GLU A 601 20.20 0.66 13.80
CA GLU A 601 21.18 1.40 13.02
C GLU A 601 20.76 2.84 12.77
N GLU A 602 21.72 3.74 12.94
CA GLU A 602 21.55 5.19 12.80
C GLU A 602 21.84 5.69 11.39
N ALA A 603 22.11 4.80 10.43
CA ALA A 603 22.38 5.09 9.02
C ALA A 603 21.18 5.70 8.27
N ASP A 604 21.41 6.24 7.07
CA ASP A 604 20.34 6.81 6.25
C ASP A 604 19.52 5.68 5.60
N LEU A 605 18.26 5.52 6.04
CA LEU A 605 17.35 4.46 5.62
C LEU A 605 16.95 4.55 4.14
N THR A 606 17.23 5.68 3.49
CA THR A 606 16.96 5.87 2.05
C THR A 606 18.13 5.43 1.16
N PHE A 607 19.24 4.93 1.73
CA PHE A 607 20.33 4.28 1.02
C PHE A 607 20.45 2.80 1.38
N LYS A 608 20.64 1.95 0.36
CA LYS A 608 20.79 0.50 0.58
C LYS A 608 22.20 0.06 0.98
N SER A 609 23.23 0.84 0.63
CA SER A 609 24.64 0.44 0.76
C SER A 609 24.96 -0.01 2.18
N ASP A 610 24.42 0.72 3.14
CA ASP A 610 24.72 0.58 4.55
C ASP A 610 24.14 -0.74 5.11
N PHE A 611 23.12 -1.30 4.44
CA PHE A 611 22.39 -2.51 4.86
C PHE A 611 22.72 -3.75 4.02
N THR A 612 23.31 -3.59 2.83
CA THR A 612 23.63 -4.73 1.94
C THR A 612 25.02 -5.34 2.20
N SER A 613 25.88 -4.66 2.94
CA SER A 613 27.29 -5.05 3.15
C SER A 613 27.73 -5.12 4.62
N ASN A 614 26.88 -4.71 5.57
CA ASN A 614 27.20 -4.74 6.99
C ASN A 614 26.65 -6.04 7.62
N GLU A 615 27.53 -6.84 8.20
CA GLU A 615 27.21 -8.16 8.77
C GLU A 615 26.62 -8.08 10.18
N ASP A 616 26.83 -6.95 10.87
CA ASP A 616 26.52 -6.77 12.29
C ASP A 616 25.11 -6.22 12.54
N ILE A 617 24.35 -5.92 11.48
CA ILE A 617 23.00 -5.34 11.61
C ILE A 617 22.01 -6.43 12.02
N GLU A 618 21.40 -6.27 13.18
CA GLU A 618 20.35 -7.13 13.69
C GLU A 618 19.02 -6.40 13.81
N LEU A 619 17.92 -7.15 13.74
CA LEU A 619 16.59 -6.60 13.95
C LEU A 619 16.36 -6.41 15.46
N ASP A 620 15.76 -5.28 15.81
CA ASP A 620 15.37 -4.98 17.18
C ASP A 620 14.06 -5.72 17.54
N GLU A 621 14.11 -6.48 18.63
CA GLU A 621 12.99 -7.30 19.09
C GLU A 621 11.76 -6.46 19.47
N ASN A 622 11.96 -5.27 20.05
CA ASN A 622 10.86 -4.37 20.43
C ASN A 622 10.18 -3.79 19.19
N LYS A 623 10.93 -3.36 18.18
CA LYS A 623 10.37 -2.87 16.90
C LYS A 623 9.60 -3.96 16.15
N ILE A 624 10.00 -5.23 16.27
CA ILE A 624 9.23 -6.34 15.72
C ILE A 624 7.95 -6.57 16.54
N ALA A 625 8.05 -6.64 17.87
CA ALA A 625 6.91 -6.86 18.76
C ALA A 625 5.84 -5.78 18.62
N PHE A 626 6.26 -4.52 18.48
CA PHE A 626 5.40 -3.35 18.28
C PHE A 626 5.31 -2.93 16.81
N SER A 627 5.47 -3.85 15.86
CA SER A 627 5.37 -3.51 14.45
C SER A 627 3.99 -2.93 14.13
N PRO A 628 3.88 -1.74 13.47
CA PRO A 628 2.59 -1.14 13.11
C PRO A 628 1.90 -1.85 11.94
N ARG A 629 2.60 -2.77 11.27
CA ARG A 629 2.12 -3.53 10.12
C ARG A 629 2.58 -4.96 10.16
N PHE A 630 1.92 -5.81 9.40
CA PHE A 630 2.39 -7.17 9.14
C PHE A 630 3.76 -7.16 8.43
N ILE A 631 4.70 -7.97 8.91
CA ILE A 631 6.03 -8.18 8.30
C ILE A 631 5.91 -9.33 7.31
N HIS A 632 6.16 -9.07 6.03
CA HIS A 632 6.02 -10.10 5.00
C HIS A 632 7.24 -11.04 4.98
N PHE A 633 7.01 -12.30 4.62
CA PHE A 633 8.06 -13.32 4.56
C PHE A 633 9.19 -12.94 3.59
N ASP A 634 8.86 -12.36 2.42
CA ASP A 634 9.85 -11.87 1.47
C ASP A 634 10.76 -10.78 2.07
N GLU A 635 10.21 -9.88 2.89
CA GLU A 635 10.99 -8.83 3.54
C GLU A 635 11.98 -9.43 4.55
N TRP A 636 11.53 -10.43 5.31
CA TRP A 636 12.34 -11.19 6.26
C TRP A 636 13.51 -11.90 5.55
N GLN A 637 13.20 -12.65 4.49
CA GLN A 637 14.21 -13.35 3.70
C GLN A 637 15.27 -12.40 3.11
N ILE A 638 14.82 -11.30 2.50
CA ILE A 638 15.72 -10.33 1.86
C ILE A 638 16.64 -9.65 2.87
N PHE A 639 16.13 -9.30 4.06
CA PHE A 639 16.94 -8.70 5.11
C PHE A 639 18.13 -9.62 5.49
N HIS A 640 17.85 -10.90 5.71
CA HIS A 640 18.88 -11.87 6.10
C HIS A 640 19.81 -12.29 4.95
N LEU A 641 19.38 -12.21 3.68
CA LEU A 641 20.18 -12.67 2.54
C LEU A 641 21.54 -11.96 2.44
N GLY A 642 21.58 -10.64 2.65
CA GLY A 642 22.82 -9.85 2.58
C GLY A 642 23.88 -10.34 3.57
N LYS A 643 23.48 -10.56 4.84
CA LYS A 643 24.34 -11.08 5.90
C LYS A 643 24.89 -12.47 5.56
N HIS A 644 24.05 -13.37 5.03
CA HIS A 644 24.50 -14.72 4.67
C HIS A 644 25.53 -14.75 3.53
N LEU A 645 25.39 -13.87 2.53
CA LEU A 645 26.35 -13.77 1.42
C LEU A 645 27.73 -13.24 1.87
N ALA A 646 27.76 -12.45 2.94
CA ALA A 646 28.97 -11.82 3.45
C ALA A 646 29.82 -12.79 4.31
N ILE A 647 29.15 -13.66 5.08
CA ILE A 647 29.75 -14.68 5.96
C ILE A 647 30.16 -15.98 5.19
N GLU A 648 29.95 -16.02 3.87
CA GLU A 648 30.28 -17.18 3.02
C GLU A 648 29.50 -18.46 3.42
N ASN A 649 28.24 -18.30 3.87
CA ASN A 649 27.36 -19.40 4.26
C ASN A 649 26.53 -19.97 3.11
N ASP A 650 26.19 -21.26 3.21
CA ASP A 650 25.29 -21.98 2.31
C ASP A 650 23.89 -21.32 2.21
N LEU A 651 23.44 -21.08 0.97
CA LEU A 651 22.12 -20.49 0.71
C LEU A 651 20.94 -21.45 0.96
N ASN A 652 21.16 -22.77 0.92
CA ASN A 652 20.14 -23.73 1.39
C ASN A 652 19.94 -23.62 2.91
N GLY A 653 21.03 -23.40 3.65
CA GLY A 653 20.99 -23.11 5.09
C GLY A 653 20.21 -21.84 5.39
N TRP A 654 20.54 -20.74 4.70
CA TRP A 654 19.78 -19.48 4.77
C TRP A 654 18.28 -19.67 4.53
N LEU A 655 17.90 -20.40 3.49
CA LEU A 655 16.49 -20.62 3.18
C LEU A 655 15.79 -21.40 4.30
N THR A 656 16.42 -22.45 4.81
CA THR A 656 15.89 -23.27 5.92
C THR A 656 15.73 -22.44 7.19
N GLU A 657 16.79 -21.75 7.61
CA GLU A 657 16.82 -20.93 8.81
C GLU A 657 15.79 -19.80 8.76
N THR A 658 15.64 -19.13 7.60
CA THR A 658 14.65 -18.06 7.46
C THR A 658 13.21 -18.57 7.44
N ILE A 659 12.94 -19.73 6.83
CA ILE A 659 11.62 -20.38 6.90
C ILE A 659 11.29 -20.73 8.35
N ASP A 660 12.19 -21.42 9.04
CA ASP A 660 11.97 -21.91 10.41
C ASP A 660 11.82 -20.76 11.41
N ALA A 661 12.70 -19.76 11.34
CA ALA A 661 12.64 -18.59 12.21
C ALA A 661 11.34 -17.79 12.01
N TYR A 662 10.93 -17.59 10.76
CA TYR A 662 9.69 -16.86 10.45
C TYR A 662 8.44 -17.66 10.87
N LYS A 663 8.44 -18.98 10.60
CA LYS A 663 7.37 -19.91 10.97
C LYS A 663 7.17 -19.93 12.49
N HIS A 664 8.25 -20.19 13.25
CA HIS A 664 8.23 -20.21 14.71
C HIS A 664 7.72 -18.89 15.30
N ARG A 665 8.11 -17.76 14.71
CA ARG A 665 7.79 -16.43 15.23
C ARG A 665 6.37 -15.96 14.94
N PHE A 666 5.86 -16.17 13.73
CA PHE A 666 4.62 -15.53 13.27
C PHE A 666 3.44 -16.48 13.06
N PHE A 667 3.69 -17.78 12.87
CA PHE A 667 2.66 -18.74 12.44
C PHE A 667 2.65 -20.06 13.23
N GLY A 668 3.53 -20.21 14.23
CA GLY A 668 3.68 -21.46 14.96
C GLY A 668 4.05 -22.61 14.02
N LEU A 669 3.18 -23.62 13.87
CA LEU A 669 3.42 -24.80 13.02
C LEU A 669 2.75 -24.76 11.64
N GLU A 670 1.79 -23.86 11.39
CA GLU A 670 1.01 -23.81 10.14
C GLU A 670 1.57 -22.76 9.16
N PHE A 671 2.61 -23.12 8.41
CA PHE A 671 3.16 -22.31 7.33
C PHE A 671 3.27 -23.16 6.05
N PRO A 672 2.75 -22.72 4.89
CA PRO A 672 2.58 -23.56 3.71
C PRO A 672 3.86 -23.71 2.86
N VAL A 673 5.03 -23.41 3.41
CA VAL A 673 6.31 -23.48 2.70
C VAL A 673 7.21 -24.45 3.45
N ASP A 674 7.67 -25.48 2.75
CA ASP A 674 8.58 -26.48 3.27
C ASP A 674 9.80 -26.60 2.34
N PHE A 675 10.99 -26.61 2.93
CA PHE A 675 12.24 -26.82 2.23
C PHE A 675 13.00 -28.00 2.83
N THR A 676 13.48 -28.89 1.98
CA THR A 676 14.24 -30.09 2.38
C THR A 676 15.49 -30.18 1.52
N SER A 677 16.62 -30.52 2.12
CA SER A 677 17.89 -30.71 1.41
C SER A 677 18.46 -32.08 1.72
N GLU A 678 18.93 -32.78 0.70
CA GLU A 678 19.67 -34.03 0.82
C GLU A 678 21.15 -33.76 1.14
N ASP A 679 21.87 -34.80 1.57
CA ASP A 679 23.33 -34.77 1.65
C ASP A 679 23.96 -34.75 0.26
N ALA A 680 25.20 -34.24 0.17
CA ALA A 680 25.95 -34.24 -1.07
C ALA A 680 26.23 -35.67 -1.54
N ASP A 681 25.94 -35.95 -2.82
CA ASP A 681 26.26 -37.23 -3.41
C ASP A 681 27.77 -37.38 -3.70
N THR A 682 28.18 -38.54 -4.23
CA THR A 682 29.58 -38.83 -4.57
C THR A 682 30.18 -37.90 -5.63
N THR A 683 29.34 -37.15 -6.35
CA THR A 683 29.75 -36.16 -7.36
C THR A 683 29.77 -34.73 -6.80
N GLY A 684 29.49 -34.56 -5.51
CA GLY A 684 29.42 -33.25 -4.86
C GLY A 684 28.14 -32.48 -5.23
N ILE A 685 27.07 -33.17 -5.65
CA ILE A 685 25.80 -32.53 -5.98
C ILE A 685 24.84 -32.67 -4.79
N VAL A 686 24.24 -31.55 -4.40
CA VAL A 686 23.18 -31.49 -3.38
C VAL A 686 21.85 -31.24 -4.07
N LYS A 687 20.90 -32.16 -3.86
CA LYS A 687 19.53 -32.02 -4.31
C LYS A 687 18.64 -31.55 -3.17
N SER A 688 17.73 -30.64 -3.48
CA SER A 688 16.78 -30.12 -2.51
C SER A 688 15.38 -30.05 -3.12
N SER A 689 14.37 -29.89 -2.26
CA SER A 689 12.97 -29.74 -2.67
C SER A 689 12.33 -28.61 -1.90
N LEU A 690 11.77 -27.64 -2.63
CA LEU A 690 10.90 -26.59 -2.12
C LEU A 690 9.44 -26.93 -2.47
N SER A 691 8.59 -27.03 -1.47
CA SER A 691 7.15 -27.25 -1.65
C SER A 691 6.36 -26.07 -1.13
N ILE A 692 5.43 -25.56 -1.93
CA ILE A 692 4.55 -24.45 -1.56
C ILE A 692 3.10 -24.93 -1.70
N SER A 693 2.47 -25.17 -0.55
CA SER A 693 1.09 -25.65 -0.43
C SER A 693 0.09 -24.50 -0.60
N ASP A 694 -0.09 -24.05 -1.85
CA ASP A 694 -1.10 -23.05 -2.23
C ASP A 694 -2.41 -23.72 -2.66
N LYS A 695 -3.56 -23.11 -2.34
CA LYS A 695 -4.89 -23.60 -2.75
C LYS A 695 -5.19 -23.35 -4.24
N GLU A 696 -4.36 -22.57 -4.93
CA GLU A 696 -4.50 -22.23 -6.36
C GLU A 696 -3.80 -23.24 -7.28
N LEU A 697 -4.24 -24.50 -7.27
CA LEU A 697 -3.74 -25.52 -8.20
C LEU A 697 -4.15 -25.21 -9.65
N LYS A 698 -3.22 -25.41 -10.59
CA LYS A 698 -3.44 -25.14 -12.02
C LYS A 698 -3.06 -26.33 -12.90
N ASP A 699 -4.02 -26.76 -13.72
CA ASP A 699 -3.79 -27.78 -14.78
C ASP A 699 -3.04 -27.20 -15.99
N GLN A 700 -3.12 -25.88 -16.19
CA GLN A 700 -2.45 -25.14 -17.26
C GLN A 700 -1.76 -23.89 -16.71
N ILE A 701 -0.58 -23.60 -17.23
CA ILE A 701 0.23 -22.44 -16.84
C ILE A 701 0.36 -21.48 -18.02
N ASN A 702 -0.04 -20.22 -17.83
CA ASN A 702 0.27 -19.12 -18.74
C ASN A 702 1.70 -18.64 -18.48
N LEU A 703 2.65 -19.09 -19.29
CA LEU A 703 4.06 -18.73 -19.18
C LEU A 703 4.35 -17.49 -20.02
N ALA A 704 5.04 -16.51 -19.44
CA ALA A 704 5.58 -15.34 -20.09
C ALA A 704 7.13 -15.42 -20.16
N ILE A 705 7.70 -15.08 -21.32
CA ILE A 705 9.14 -14.89 -21.49
C ILE A 705 9.42 -13.43 -21.81
N ALA A 706 10.33 -12.82 -21.05
CA ALA A 706 10.80 -11.48 -21.33
C ALA A 706 11.81 -11.48 -22.49
N ASN A 707 11.51 -10.72 -23.54
CA ASN A 707 12.49 -10.31 -24.54
C ASN A 707 13.10 -8.98 -24.07
N LEU A 708 14.17 -9.07 -23.28
CA LEU A 708 14.84 -7.92 -22.67
C LEU A 708 16.32 -7.92 -23.03
N LYS A 709 16.85 -6.74 -23.39
CA LYS A 709 18.27 -6.55 -23.66
C LYS A 709 19.04 -6.41 -22.34
N VAL A 710 20.08 -7.23 -22.17
CA VAL A 710 21.05 -7.13 -21.09
C VAL A 710 22.38 -6.61 -21.65
N ASN A 711 22.74 -5.36 -21.34
CA ASN A 711 23.94 -4.73 -21.89
C ASN A 711 25.20 -5.19 -21.14
N GLU A 712 26.29 -5.44 -21.87
CA GLU A 712 27.55 -5.89 -21.27
C GLU A 712 28.18 -4.83 -20.36
N GLU A 713 27.94 -3.55 -20.65
CA GLU A 713 28.39 -2.42 -19.83
C GLU A 713 27.74 -2.41 -18.44
N ASP A 714 26.48 -2.85 -18.34
CA ASP A 714 25.75 -2.93 -17.07
C ASP A 714 26.40 -4.00 -16.17
N ILE A 715 26.68 -5.18 -16.74
CA ILE A 715 27.38 -6.29 -16.07
C ILE A 715 28.78 -5.83 -15.62
N SER A 716 29.54 -5.22 -16.53
CA SER A 716 30.89 -4.73 -16.26
C SER A 716 30.92 -3.65 -15.16
N SER A 717 29.86 -2.84 -15.07
CA SER A 717 29.76 -1.80 -14.05
C SER A 717 29.35 -2.36 -12.69
N ALA A 718 28.51 -3.41 -12.65
CA ALA A 718 28.10 -4.07 -11.41
C ALA A 718 29.27 -4.74 -10.66
N VAL A 719 30.27 -5.24 -11.38
CA VAL A 719 31.45 -5.91 -10.79
C VAL A 719 32.60 -4.94 -10.44
N ARG A 720 32.46 -3.64 -10.70
CA ARG A 720 33.53 -2.65 -10.49
C ARG A 720 33.27 -1.77 -9.26
N ARG A 721 34.24 -1.73 -8.34
CA ARG A 721 34.17 -0.89 -7.13
C ARG A 721 34.17 0.62 -7.42
N ASP A 722 34.73 1.04 -8.55
CA ASP A 722 34.82 2.45 -8.95
C ASP A 722 33.64 2.92 -9.83
N ARG A 723 32.67 2.04 -10.10
CA ARG A 723 31.47 2.34 -10.87
C ARG A 723 30.21 2.07 -10.06
N GLN A 724 29.08 2.56 -10.57
CA GLN A 724 27.76 2.29 -10.00
C GLN A 724 26.96 1.45 -11.00
N PRO A 725 26.10 0.53 -10.54
CA PRO A 725 25.17 -0.18 -11.40
C PRO A 725 24.27 0.80 -12.17
N ASN A 726 23.92 0.46 -13.42
CA ASN A 726 22.99 1.26 -14.21
C ASN A 726 21.57 1.11 -13.66
N LEU A 727 21.13 2.14 -12.93
CA LEU A 727 19.77 2.26 -12.41
C LEU A 727 18.96 3.33 -13.19
N SER A 728 19.33 3.65 -14.43
CA SER A 728 18.65 4.71 -15.19
C SER A 728 17.13 4.50 -15.28
N PHE A 729 16.38 5.62 -15.37
CA PHE A 729 14.93 5.54 -15.56
C PHE A 729 14.56 4.74 -16.81
N LYS A 730 15.28 4.93 -17.91
CA LYS A 730 15.00 4.23 -19.16
C LYS A 730 15.03 2.71 -19.00
N ARG A 731 16.04 2.20 -18.28
CA ARG A 731 16.13 0.76 -17.98
C ARG A 731 14.96 0.28 -17.09
N GLN A 732 14.54 1.11 -16.14
CA GLN A 732 13.38 0.81 -15.30
C GLN A 732 12.07 0.84 -16.09
N GLU A 733 11.90 1.80 -17.00
CA GLU A 733 10.74 1.90 -17.89
C GLU A 733 10.61 0.63 -18.75
N ASP A 734 11.71 0.16 -19.33
CA ASP A 734 11.74 -1.09 -20.10
C ASP A 734 11.31 -2.28 -19.24
N LEU A 735 11.78 -2.37 -17.97
CA LEU A 735 11.35 -3.39 -17.03
C LEU A 735 9.86 -3.25 -16.64
N TYR A 736 9.36 -2.03 -16.41
CA TYR A 736 7.96 -1.77 -16.11
C TYR A 736 7.05 -2.17 -17.26
N SER A 737 7.46 -1.93 -18.51
CA SER A 737 6.77 -2.41 -19.70
C SER A 737 6.64 -3.93 -19.72
N ILE A 738 7.72 -4.65 -19.42
CA ILE A 738 7.72 -6.12 -19.29
C ILE A 738 6.75 -6.58 -18.20
N LEU A 739 6.85 -6.01 -16.99
CA LEU A 739 6.03 -6.40 -15.86
C LEU A 739 4.54 -6.10 -16.09
N ASN A 740 4.21 -4.92 -16.61
CA ASN A 740 2.84 -4.54 -16.95
C ASN A 740 2.25 -5.43 -18.05
N SER A 741 3.04 -5.75 -19.08
CA SER A 741 2.62 -6.65 -20.16
C SER A 741 2.32 -8.05 -19.63
N ALA A 742 3.14 -8.58 -18.72
CA ALA A 742 2.88 -9.87 -18.10
C ALA A 742 1.57 -9.89 -17.29
N LEU A 743 1.24 -8.81 -16.57
CA LEU A 743 -0.04 -8.68 -15.88
C LEU A 743 -1.23 -8.56 -16.84
N TYR A 744 -1.06 -7.80 -17.92
CA TYR A 744 -2.09 -7.61 -18.94
C TYR A 744 -2.45 -8.94 -19.61
N GLU A 745 -1.43 -9.72 -19.98
CA GLU A 745 -1.57 -11.06 -20.57
C GLU A 745 -1.98 -12.15 -19.56
N LYS A 746 -2.18 -11.79 -18.28
CA LYS A 746 -2.56 -12.71 -17.19
C LYS A 746 -1.60 -13.90 -17.09
N ALA A 747 -0.30 -13.60 -17.20
CA ALA A 747 0.74 -14.59 -17.00
C ALA A 747 0.76 -15.09 -15.55
N ASP A 748 0.96 -16.39 -15.40
CA ASP A 748 1.13 -17.04 -14.10
C ASP A 748 2.60 -16.99 -13.65
N LEU A 749 3.50 -17.07 -14.62
CA LEU A 749 4.94 -17.06 -14.39
C LEU A 749 5.65 -16.23 -15.47
N LEU A 750 6.56 -15.36 -15.06
CA LEU A 750 7.43 -14.58 -15.96
C LEU A 750 8.89 -15.02 -15.77
N VAL A 751 9.56 -15.34 -16.86
CA VAL A 751 10.98 -15.74 -16.88
C VAL A 751 11.81 -14.69 -17.61
N MET A 752 12.91 -14.29 -17.01
CA MET A 752 13.83 -13.26 -17.52
C MET A 752 15.26 -13.80 -17.65
N PRO A 753 16.11 -13.16 -18.48
CA PRO A 753 17.49 -13.60 -18.71
C PRO A 753 18.37 -13.60 -17.45
N GLU A 754 19.53 -14.27 -17.58
CA GLU A 754 20.62 -14.19 -16.61
C GLU A 754 21.15 -12.74 -16.50
N VAL A 755 21.61 -12.34 -15.31
CA VAL A 755 22.21 -11.01 -15.01
C VAL A 755 21.38 -9.80 -15.50
N ALA A 756 20.06 -9.97 -15.60
CA ALA A 756 19.17 -8.95 -16.17
C ALA A 756 18.79 -7.85 -15.18
N ILE A 757 18.67 -8.19 -13.90
CA ILE A 757 18.09 -7.33 -12.86
C ILE A 757 19.18 -6.83 -11.90
N PRO A 758 19.32 -5.52 -11.68
CA PRO A 758 20.21 -4.98 -10.65
C PRO A 758 19.82 -5.43 -9.24
N VAL A 759 20.81 -5.68 -8.38
CA VAL A 759 20.59 -6.03 -6.96
C VAL A 759 19.70 -4.99 -6.24
N SER A 760 19.80 -3.71 -6.62
CA SER A 760 18.96 -2.63 -6.06
C SER A 760 17.46 -2.85 -6.26
N TRP A 761 17.06 -3.58 -7.29
CA TRP A 761 15.66 -3.79 -7.65
C TRP A 761 15.09 -5.09 -7.11
N LEU A 762 15.90 -5.93 -6.45
CA LEU A 762 15.44 -7.20 -5.87
C LEU A 762 14.21 -7.01 -4.94
N PRO A 763 14.21 -6.10 -3.94
CA PRO A 763 13.03 -5.88 -3.10
C PRO A 763 11.77 -5.50 -3.89
N PHE A 764 11.94 -4.70 -4.94
CA PHE A 764 10.84 -4.28 -5.80
C PHE A 764 10.26 -5.48 -6.59
N MET A 765 11.12 -6.33 -7.16
CA MET A 765 10.70 -7.50 -7.93
C MET A 765 9.92 -8.51 -7.08
N VAL A 766 10.41 -8.82 -5.87
CA VAL A 766 9.75 -9.79 -4.98
C VAL A 766 8.43 -9.22 -4.44
N SER A 767 8.40 -7.93 -4.07
CA SER A 767 7.17 -7.24 -3.68
C SER A 767 6.14 -7.18 -4.82
N PHE A 768 6.59 -7.02 -6.08
CA PHE A 768 5.73 -7.10 -7.25
C PHE A 768 5.11 -8.50 -7.40
N SER A 769 5.93 -9.56 -7.32
CA SER A 769 5.46 -10.96 -7.31
C SER A 769 4.38 -11.18 -6.26
N ARG A 770 4.64 -10.79 -5.00
CA ARG A 770 3.67 -10.89 -3.91
C ARG A 770 2.38 -10.12 -4.17
N ARG A 771 2.46 -8.84 -4.54
CA ARG A 771 1.26 -7.99 -4.70
C ARG A 771 0.35 -8.47 -5.83
N HIS A 772 0.95 -8.92 -6.94
CA HIS A 772 0.23 -9.32 -8.14
C HIS A 772 0.01 -10.82 -8.27
N GLN A 773 0.59 -11.64 -7.37
CA GLN A 773 0.45 -13.09 -7.33
C GLN A 773 0.90 -13.79 -8.63
N ILE A 774 1.97 -13.27 -9.24
CA ILE A 774 2.66 -13.79 -10.42
C ILE A 774 4.05 -14.28 -10.02
N GLY A 775 4.41 -15.52 -10.38
CA GLY A 775 5.75 -16.03 -10.08
C GLY A 775 6.81 -15.45 -11.01
N LEU A 776 8.00 -15.20 -10.50
CA LEU A 776 9.11 -14.62 -11.27
C LEU A 776 10.35 -15.52 -11.16
N VAL A 777 11.03 -15.74 -12.29
CA VAL A 777 12.35 -16.37 -12.34
C VAL A 777 13.29 -15.46 -13.12
N PHE A 778 14.38 -15.01 -12.49
CA PHE A 778 15.29 -14.04 -13.11
C PHE A 778 16.71 -14.13 -12.57
N GLY A 779 17.70 -13.75 -13.39
CA GLY A 779 19.07 -13.57 -12.93
C GLY A 779 19.31 -12.16 -12.38
N LEU A 780 19.99 -12.09 -11.23
CA LEU A 780 20.53 -10.84 -10.71
C LEU A 780 21.88 -10.55 -11.36
N GLU A 781 22.17 -9.26 -11.56
CA GLU A 781 23.55 -8.80 -11.74
C GLU A 781 24.43 -9.27 -10.59
N HIS A 782 25.74 -9.42 -10.83
CA HIS A 782 26.68 -9.89 -9.81
C HIS A 782 26.55 -9.08 -8.53
N TRP A 783 26.20 -9.76 -7.43
CA TRP A 783 26.24 -9.17 -6.10
C TRP A 783 27.67 -9.27 -5.60
N VAL A 784 28.35 -8.13 -5.47
CA VAL A 784 29.72 -8.08 -4.96
C VAL A 784 29.71 -7.85 -3.46
N SER A 785 30.29 -8.78 -2.69
CA SER A 785 30.51 -8.65 -1.25
C SER A 785 31.87 -9.24 -0.87
N ASN A 786 32.63 -8.59 0.02
CA ASN A 786 33.93 -9.06 0.54
C ASN A 786 34.95 -9.52 -0.54
N GLY A 787 34.90 -8.93 -1.74
CA GLY A 787 35.80 -9.29 -2.86
C GLY A 787 35.36 -10.52 -3.66
N VAL A 788 34.14 -11.00 -3.43
CA VAL A 788 33.50 -12.13 -4.10
C VAL A 788 32.33 -11.63 -4.94
N ALA A 789 32.15 -12.17 -6.14
CA ALA A 789 31.06 -11.84 -7.06
C ALA A 789 30.07 -13.02 -7.20
N TYR A 790 28.88 -12.85 -6.65
CA TYR A 790 27.81 -13.85 -6.68
C TYR A 790 26.90 -13.64 -7.88
N ASN A 791 26.87 -14.60 -8.82
CA ASN A 791 25.88 -14.66 -9.88
C ASN A 791 24.68 -15.48 -9.37
N LEU A 792 23.60 -14.77 -9.04
CA LEU A 792 22.44 -15.35 -8.37
C LEU A 792 21.26 -15.49 -9.33
N ILE A 793 20.64 -16.66 -9.32
CA ILE A 793 19.30 -16.86 -9.87
C ILE A 793 18.29 -16.76 -8.72
N ILE A 794 17.20 -16.04 -8.97
CA ILE A 794 16.13 -15.79 -8.00
C ILE A 794 14.83 -16.38 -8.52
N GLU A 795 14.12 -17.07 -7.64
CA GLU A 795 12.72 -17.46 -7.85
C GLU A 795 11.87 -16.75 -6.79
N ALA A 796 10.94 -15.89 -7.23
CA ALA A 796 9.98 -15.24 -6.35
C ALA A 796 8.60 -15.85 -6.57
N LEU A 797 8.19 -16.74 -5.67
CA LEU A 797 7.02 -17.59 -5.82
C LEU A 797 5.91 -17.16 -4.84
N PRO A 798 4.84 -16.51 -5.33
CA PRO A 798 3.80 -15.98 -4.47
C PRO A 798 2.79 -17.06 -4.08
N PHE A 799 2.21 -16.90 -2.90
CA PHE A 799 1.18 -17.79 -2.37
C PHE A 799 0.24 -17.04 -1.42
N LYS A 800 -0.82 -17.70 -0.97
CA LYS A 800 -1.74 -17.15 0.03
C LYS A 800 -1.72 -17.95 1.32
N VAL A 801 -1.32 -17.30 2.42
CA VAL A 801 -1.47 -17.89 3.77
C VAL A 801 -2.96 -17.91 4.13
N SER A 802 -3.44 -19.09 4.56
CA SER A 802 -4.85 -19.34 4.91
C SER A 802 -5.86 -18.95 3.81
N GLY A 803 -5.41 -18.91 2.54
CA GLY A 803 -6.21 -18.51 1.38
C GLY A 803 -6.54 -17.02 1.30
N LYS A 804 -6.02 -16.17 2.21
CA LYS A 804 -6.36 -14.73 2.29
C LYS A 804 -5.14 -13.82 2.14
N TYR A 805 -4.07 -14.06 2.89
CA TYR A 805 -2.95 -13.13 2.98
C TYR A 805 -1.91 -13.40 1.89
N LYS A 806 -1.69 -12.42 1.01
CA LYS A 806 -0.67 -12.49 -0.04
C LYS A 806 0.72 -12.51 0.55
N SER A 807 1.46 -13.59 0.32
CA SER A 807 2.87 -13.77 0.69
C SER A 807 3.69 -14.19 -0.54
N CYS A 808 5.02 -14.25 -0.37
CA CYS A 808 5.95 -14.73 -1.38
C CYS A 808 7.15 -15.37 -0.70
N VAL A 809 7.57 -16.53 -1.20
CA VAL A 809 8.86 -17.12 -0.86
C VAL A 809 9.85 -16.75 -1.95
N MET A 810 11.07 -16.45 -1.54
CA MET A 810 12.20 -16.19 -2.42
C MET A 810 13.23 -17.29 -2.23
N THR A 811 13.68 -17.88 -3.34
CA THR A 811 14.92 -18.67 -3.37
C THR A 811 16.03 -17.82 -3.98
N ALA A 812 17.26 -18.03 -3.51
CA ALA A 812 18.46 -17.47 -4.10
C ALA A 812 19.48 -18.59 -4.25
N ARG A 813 20.00 -18.78 -5.46
CA ARG A 813 20.98 -19.83 -5.74
C ARG A 813 22.15 -19.26 -6.52
N VAL A 814 23.36 -19.58 -6.08
CA VAL A 814 24.59 -19.23 -6.80
C VAL A 814 24.74 -20.15 -8.01
N LYS A 815 25.16 -19.57 -9.13
CA LYS A 815 25.52 -20.31 -10.34
C LYS A 815 26.60 -21.34 -10.02
N ASN A 816 26.34 -22.61 -10.28
CA ASN A 816 27.27 -23.71 -9.97
C ASN A 816 28.50 -23.66 -10.89
N HIS A 817 28.28 -23.34 -12.17
CA HIS A 817 29.30 -23.35 -13.21
C HIS A 817 29.38 -21.99 -13.89
N TYR A 818 30.36 -21.17 -13.48
CA TYR A 818 30.64 -19.88 -14.14
C TYR A 818 31.23 -20.12 -15.52
N ALA A 819 30.86 -19.30 -16.51
CA ALA A 819 31.37 -19.46 -17.88
C ALA A 819 32.83 -18.98 -17.98
N PRO A 820 33.66 -19.51 -18.89
CA PRO A 820 35.06 -19.08 -19.02
C PRO A 820 35.23 -17.57 -19.21
N ALA A 821 34.45 -16.94 -20.09
CA ALA A 821 34.49 -15.49 -20.30
C ALA A 821 34.03 -14.68 -19.07
N GLU A 822 33.14 -15.25 -18.25
CA GLU A 822 32.71 -14.64 -16.99
C GLU A 822 33.83 -14.69 -15.95
N LEU A 823 34.56 -15.81 -15.86
CA LEU A 823 35.72 -15.95 -14.99
C LEU A 823 36.84 -14.97 -15.39
N GLU A 824 37.13 -14.84 -16.69
CA GLU A 824 38.10 -13.86 -17.20
C GLU A 824 37.73 -12.43 -16.81
N LEU A 825 36.44 -12.07 -16.91
CA LEU A 825 35.93 -10.75 -16.49
C LEU A 825 36.17 -10.51 -15.00
N LEU A 826 35.82 -11.47 -14.14
CA LEU A 826 35.96 -11.34 -12.69
C LEU A 826 37.44 -11.29 -12.26
N GLU A 827 38.30 -12.10 -12.87
CA GLU A 827 39.74 -12.10 -12.62
C GLU A 827 40.35 -10.75 -13.01
N ALA A 828 39.96 -10.17 -14.15
CA ALA A 828 40.44 -8.87 -14.60
C ALA A 828 40.14 -7.72 -13.62
N VAL A 829 39.06 -7.83 -12.84
CA VAL A 829 38.70 -6.88 -11.77
C VAL A 829 39.06 -7.36 -10.36
N ARG A 830 39.83 -8.46 -10.25
CA ARG A 830 40.33 -9.04 -9.00
C ARG A 830 39.23 -9.50 -8.03
N LEU A 831 38.14 -10.04 -8.57
CA LEU A 831 37.07 -10.67 -7.79
C LEU A 831 37.13 -12.18 -7.92
N LYS A 832 36.78 -12.87 -6.83
CA LYS A 832 36.59 -14.33 -6.84
C LYS A 832 35.15 -14.66 -7.24
N PRO A 833 34.90 -15.72 -8.02
CA PRO A 833 33.54 -16.18 -8.30
C PRO A 833 32.95 -16.85 -7.04
N GLY A 834 31.66 -16.60 -6.81
CA GLY A 834 30.96 -17.05 -5.59
C GLY A 834 30.92 -18.56 -5.38
N ASN A 835 30.91 -19.35 -6.45
CA ASN A 835 30.86 -20.82 -6.37
C ASN A 835 32.15 -21.46 -5.84
N LEU A 836 33.28 -20.75 -5.83
CA LEU A 836 34.53 -21.25 -5.25
C LEU A 836 34.62 -20.99 -3.74
N VAL A 837 33.76 -20.11 -3.25
CA VAL A 837 33.78 -19.60 -1.87
C VAL A 837 32.69 -20.26 -1.05
N LEU A 838 31.46 -20.25 -1.57
CA LEU A 838 30.33 -20.95 -0.98
C LEU A 838 30.45 -22.44 -1.29
N LYS A 839 30.57 -23.29 -0.25
CA LYS A 839 30.67 -24.77 -0.23
C LYS A 839 30.90 -25.41 -1.61
N GLN A 840 31.99 -26.19 -1.78
CA GLN A 840 32.42 -26.87 -3.03
C GLN A 840 31.37 -27.76 -3.76
N ASN A 841 30.16 -27.90 -3.24
CA ASN A 841 29.09 -28.68 -3.85
C ASN A 841 28.28 -27.86 -4.87
N ALA A 842 27.71 -28.55 -5.86
CA ALA A 842 26.74 -27.96 -6.76
C ALA A 842 25.32 -28.14 -6.22
N TYR A 843 24.56 -27.06 -6.11
CA TYR A 843 23.22 -27.08 -5.54
C TYR A 843 22.17 -27.03 -6.63
N TYR A 844 21.15 -27.87 -6.51
CA TYR A 844 19.96 -27.85 -7.36
C TYR A 844 18.73 -28.19 -6.54
N HIS A 845 17.64 -27.49 -6.80
CA HIS A 845 16.39 -27.77 -6.12
C HIS A 845 15.24 -27.94 -7.11
N LYS A 846 14.34 -28.85 -6.76
CA LYS A 846 13.04 -29.01 -7.39
C LYS A 846 12.04 -28.12 -6.65
N VAL A 847 11.22 -27.40 -7.38
CA VAL A 847 10.14 -26.57 -6.84
C VAL A 847 8.80 -27.23 -7.16
N SER A 848 7.92 -27.34 -6.17
CA SER A 848 6.48 -27.61 -6.35
C SER A 848 5.67 -26.38 -5.96
N TRP A 849 5.00 -25.77 -6.94
CA TRP A 849 4.24 -24.54 -6.77
C TRP A 849 3.00 -24.54 -7.67
N ARG A 850 1.80 -24.35 -7.08
CA ARG A 850 0.51 -24.29 -7.81
C ARG A 850 0.23 -25.49 -8.73
N GLY A 851 0.69 -26.68 -8.33
CA GLY A 851 0.57 -27.90 -9.13
C GLY A 851 1.59 -28.01 -10.27
N LEU A 852 2.55 -27.09 -10.37
CA LEU A 852 3.69 -27.16 -11.29
C LEU A 852 4.93 -27.66 -10.53
N SER A 853 5.60 -28.69 -11.08
CA SER A 853 6.92 -29.12 -10.63
C SER A 853 8.00 -28.66 -11.60
N PHE A 854 9.00 -27.90 -11.15
CA PHE A 854 10.06 -27.38 -12.03
C PHE A 854 11.44 -27.32 -11.38
N ALA A 855 12.47 -27.10 -12.21
CA ALA A 855 13.83 -26.79 -11.77
C ALA A 855 14.42 -25.65 -12.62
N THR A 856 15.30 -24.84 -12.02
CA THR A 856 15.92 -23.68 -12.67
C THR A 856 17.43 -23.87 -12.84
N TYR A 857 17.91 -23.56 -14.05
CA TYR A 857 19.32 -23.65 -14.44
C TYR A 857 19.81 -22.30 -14.93
N ASN A 858 21.06 -21.98 -14.60
CA ASN A 858 21.68 -20.72 -14.93
C ASN A 858 22.75 -20.91 -16.02
N CYS A 859 22.36 -20.65 -17.27
CA CYS A 859 23.22 -20.60 -18.44
C CYS A 859 24.17 -21.80 -18.60
N PHE A 860 25.46 -21.64 -18.31
CA PHE A 860 26.52 -22.61 -18.58
C PHE A 860 26.34 -23.95 -17.86
N GLU A 861 25.54 -23.97 -16.79
CA GLU A 861 25.12 -25.21 -16.09
C GLU A 861 24.46 -26.24 -17.02
N LEU A 862 23.81 -25.79 -18.10
CA LEU A 862 23.14 -26.68 -19.05
C LEU A 862 24.11 -27.51 -19.91
N SER A 863 25.36 -27.09 -20.02
CA SER A 863 26.37 -27.82 -20.78
C SER A 863 26.81 -29.11 -20.10
N ASP A 864 26.63 -29.22 -18.78
CA ASP A 864 26.93 -30.43 -18.04
C ASP A 864 25.71 -31.37 -18.04
N ILE A 865 25.83 -32.49 -18.73
CA ILE A 865 24.75 -33.47 -18.83
C ILE A 865 24.40 -34.09 -17.46
N THR A 866 25.38 -34.26 -16.56
CA THR A 866 25.20 -34.83 -15.22
C THR A 866 24.25 -33.95 -14.42
N HIS A 867 24.45 -32.64 -14.50
CA HIS A 867 23.62 -31.65 -13.82
C HIS A 867 22.25 -31.52 -14.49
N ARG A 868 22.20 -31.56 -15.82
CA ARG A 868 20.95 -31.39 -16.59
C ARG A 868 19.93 -32.50 -16.37
N VAL A 869 20.37 -33.73 -16.03
CA VAL A 869 19.48 -34.89 -15.87
C VAL A 869 19.02 -35.15 -14.42
N LEU A 870 19.42 -34.31 -13.46
CA LEU A 870 19.23 -34.56 -12.02
C LEU A 870 17.79 -34.86 -11.60
N PHE A 871 16.82 -34.19 -12.22
CA PHE A 871 15.39 -34.30 -11.91
C PHE A 871 14.60 -35.01 -13.01
N LYS A 872 15.24 -35.90 -13.79
CA LYS A 872 14.56 -36.69 -14.82
C LYS A 872 13.32 -37.38 -14.25
N SER A 873 12.20 -37.25 -14.97
CA SER A 873 10.86 -37.74 -14.58
C SER A 873 10.16 -36.98 -13.45
N GLN A 874 10.90 -36.16 -12.68
CA GLN A 874 10.38 -35.50 -11.48
C GLN A 874 9.91 -34.05 -11.71
N ILE A 875 10.07 -33.50 -12.91
CA ILE A 875 9.67 -32.13 -13.25
C ILE A 875 8.80 -32.09 -14.50
N ASP A 876 7.87 -31.14 -14.53
CA ASP A 876 7.07 -30.79 -15.71
C ASP A 876 7.79 -29.77 -16.58
N LEU A 877 8.72 -29.02 -16.01
CA LEU A 877 9.33 -27.86 -16.65
C LEU A 877 10.78 -27.63 -16.19
N LEU A 878 11.68 -27.37 -17.13
CA LEU A 878 13.03 -26.89 -16.88
C LEU A 878 13.17 -25.45 -17.38
N PHE A 879 13.60 -24.54 -16.51
CA PHE A 879 13.92 -23.16 -16.86
C PHE A 879 15.42 -22.97 -17.06
N ALA A 880 15.76 -22.16 -18.05
CA ALA A 880 17.09 -21.71 -18.36
C ALA A 880 17.11 -20.19 -18.45
N CYS A 881 17.72 -19.53 -17.47
CA CYS A 881 18.07 -18.11 -17.57
C CYS A 881 19.45 -18.02 -18.23
N VAL A 882 19.55 -17.30 -19.35
CA VAL A 882 20.74 -17.34 -20.21
C VAL A 882 21.17 -15.93 -20.58
N TRP A 883 22.48 -15.70 -20.57
CA TRP A 883 23.11 -14.59 -21.27
C TRP A 883 24.26 -15.16 -22.10
N ASN A 884 23.95 -15.54 -23.35
CA ASN A 884 24.94 -16.19 -24.21
C ASN A 884 24.72 -15.88 -25.71
N LYS A 885 25.82 -15.70 -26.43
CA LYS A 885 25.85 -15.45 -27.88
C LYS A 885 25.80 -16.71 -28.74
N ASP A 886 26.19 -17.87 -28.21
CA ASP A 886 26.19 -19.15 -28.94
C ASP A 886 24.80 -19.80 -28.91
N THR A 887 23.86 -19.19 -29.62
CA THR A 887 22.44 -19.59 -29.61
C THR A 887 22.21 -20.99 -30.20
N ASN A 888 23.03 -21.41 -31.17
CA ASN A 888 22.92 -22.74 -31.78
C ASN A 888 23.33 -23.84 -30.81
N TYR A 889 24.44 -23.66 -30.10
CA TYR A 889 24.90 -24.62 -29.10
C TYR A 889 23.84 -24.86 -28.01
N TYR A 890 23.29 -23.77 -27.45
CA TYR A 890 22.24 -23.86 -26.44
C TYR A 890 20.95 -24.45 -27.01
N GLN A 891 20.57 -24.10 -28.24
CA GLN A 891 19.41 -24.71 -28.88
C GLN A 891 19.56 -26.23 -28.99
N HIS A 892 20.72 -26.75 -29.41
CA HIS A 892 20.96 -28.19 -29.47
C HIS A 892 20.88 -28.85 -28.09
N ILE A 893 21.40 -28.19 -27.05
CA ILE A 893 21.28 -28.67 -25.65
C ILE A 893 19.81 -28.78 -25.24
N LEU A 894 18.99 -27.75 -25.46
CA LEU A 894 17.58 -27.75 -25.04
C LEU A 894 16.75 -28.76 -25.85
N GLU A 895 17.06 -28.93 -27.14
CA GLU A 895 16.41 -29.93 -27.98
C GLU A 895 16.71 -31.37 -27.54
N SER A 896 17.87 -31.61 -26.94
CA SER A 896 18.17 -32.87 -26.23
C SER A 896 17.42 -32.94 -24.92
N ALA A 897 17.53 -31.89 -24.08
CA ALA A 897 16.96 -31.84 -22.74
C ALA A 897 15.45 -32.11 -22.72
N VAL A 898 14.70 -31.49 -23.64
CA VAL A 898 13.25 -31.67 -23.77
C VAL A 898 12.88 -33.14 -24.04
N ARG A 899 13.77 -33.93 -24.65
CA ARG A 899 13.58 -35.37 -24.90
C ARG A 899 14.02 -36.22 -23.72
N ASP A 900 15.21 -35.94 -23.20
CA ASP A 900 15.87 -36.75 -22.19
C ASP A 900 15.15 -36.68 -20.84
N LEU A 901 14.65 -35.48 -20.51
CA LEU A 901 13.85 -35.21 -19.32
C LEU A 901 12.36 -35.45 -19.55
N HIS A 902 11.93 -35.41 -20.82
CA HIS A 902 10.54 -35.50 -21.24
C HIS A 902 9.63 -34.48 -20.52
N CYS A 903 10.07 -33.24 -20.42
CA CYS A 903 9.36 -32.13 -19.80
C CYS A 903 9.31 -30.91 -20.75
N TYR A 904 8.54 -29.88 -20.41
CA TYR A 904 8.68 -28.59 -21.09
C TYR A 904 10.07 -28.02 -20.80
N THR A 905 10.67 -27.32 -21.76
CA THR A 905 11.98 -26.70 -21.59
C THR A 905 11.91 -25.26 -22.08
N VAL A 906 12.29 -24.33 -21.21
CA VAL A 906 12.11 -22.88 -21.41
C VAL A 906 13.46 -22.20 -21.29
N GLN A 907 13.79 -21.37 -22.27
CA GLN A 907 14.97 -20.51 -22.24
C GLN A 907 14.58 -19.05 -22.40
N ALA A 908 15.02 -18.22 -21.46
CA ALA A 908 15.02 -16.77 -21.58
C ALA A 908 16.47 -16.30 -21.77
N ASN A 909 16.81 -15.86 -22.99
CA ASN A 909 18.09 -15.25 -23.31
C ASN A 909 17.93 -13.74 -23.53
N THR A 910 19.02 -12.99 -23.43
CA THR A 910 19.05 -11.56 -23.78
C THR A 910 18.55 -11.33 -25.21
N SER A 911 17.73 -10.31 -25.42
CA SER A 911 17.15 -10.01 -26.74
C SER A 911 18.20 -9.62 -27.79
N GLN A 912 19.39 -9.20 -27.35
CA GLN A 912 20.52 -8.88 -28.23
C GLN A 912 20.97 -10.10 -29.06
N TYR A 913 20.98 -11.28 -28.45
CA TYR A 913 21.42 -12.52 -29.09
C TYR A 913 20.24 -13.39 -29.54
N GLY A 914 19.10 -13.27 -28.85
CA GLY A 914 17.92 -14.09 -29.11
C GLY A 914 18.11 -15.54 -28.70
N GLY A 915 17.32 -16.44 -29.28
CA GLY A 915 17.28 -17.86 -28.90
C GLY A 915 16.39 -18.15 -27.69
N SER A 916 15.63 -17.17 -27.20
CA SER A 916 14.59 -17.42 -26.18
C SER A 916 13.52 -18.32 -26.77
N CYS A 917 13.15 -19.40 -26.09
CA CYS A 917 12.22 -20.38 -26.63
C CYS A 917 11.47 -21.19 -25.58
N VAL A 918 10.37 -21.81 -26.01
CA VAL A 918 9.61 -22.81 -25.26
C VAL A 918 9.49 -24.06 -26.11
N LEU A 919 10.03 -25.16 -25.60
CA LEU A 919 10.00 -26.46 -26.24
C LEU A 919 9.13 -27.44 -25.44
N ARG A 920 8.54 -28.41 -26.14
CA ARG A 920 7.76 -29.52 -25.56
C ARG A 920 8.15 -30.86 -26.18
N PRO A 921 7.95 -32.00 -25.49
CA PRO A 921 8.39 -33.33 -25.95
C PRO A 921 7.51 -33.93 -27.06
N THR A 922 7.17 -33.17 -28.10
CA THR A 922 6.27 -33.59 -29.21
C THR A 922 7.03 -33.81 -30.52
N LYS A 923 6.39 -34.09 -31.65
CA LYS A 923 7.08 -34.27 -32.95
C LYS A 923 7.80 -32.98 -33.38
N THR A 924 8.76 -33.09 -34.30
CA THR A 924 9.65 -31.96 -34.65
C THR A 924 8.87 -30.74 -35.14
N GLU A 925 7.80 -30.95 -35.89
CA GLU A 925 6.94 -29.90 -36.44
C GLU A 925 6.18 -29.11 -35.36
N SER A 926 5.96 -29.73 -34.20
CA SER A 926 5.20 -29.16 -33.10
C SER A 926 6.03 -28.90 -31.84
N LYS A 927 7.33 -29.24 -31.85
CA LYS A 927 8.24 -29.19 -30.70
C LYS A 927 8.36 -27.79 -30.13
N THR A 928 8.51 -26.81 -31.01
CA THR A 928 8.71 -25.41 -30.65
C THR A 928 7.35 -24.73 -30.50
N MET A 929 7.01 -24.31 -29.28
CA MET A 929 5.82 -23.52 -29.00
C MET A 929 6.07 -22.04 -29.21
N LEU A 930 7.29 -21.60 -28.90
CA LEU A 930 7.70 -20.22 -28.99
C LEU A 930 9.20 -20.16 -29.30
N TYR A 931 9.62 -19.24 -30.17
CA TYR A 931 11.02 -18.97 -30.45
C TYR A 931 11.22 -17.52 -30.86
N VAL A 932 12.17 -16.84 -30.24
CA VAL A 932 12.48 -15.41 -30.44
C VAL A 932 13.90 -15.29 -30.94
N LYS A 933 14.11 -14.71 -32.12
CA LYS A 933 15.44 -14.49 -32.69
C LYS A 933 16.17 -13.28 -32.10
N GLY A 934 15.50 -12.45 -31.32
CA GLY A 934 16.03 -11.22 -30.72
C GLY A 934 15.16 -10.00 -31.04
N GLY A 935 15.67 -8.80 -30.74
CA GLY A 935 15.03 -7.52 -31.07
C GLY A 935 15.35 -6.40 -30.08
N ASP A 936 15.15 -5.15 -30.51
CA ASP A 936 15.46 -3.96 -29.70
C ASP A 936 14.34 -3.58 -28.72
N ASN A 937 13.08 -3.90 -29.05
CA ASN A 937 11.95 -3.53 -28.22
C ASN A 937 11.78 -4.49 -27.03
N PRO A 938 11.65 -3.99 -25.80
CA PRO A 938 11.25 -4.81 -24.67
C PRO A 938 9.82 -5.29 -24.88
N CYS A 939 9.62 -6.61 -24.88
CA CYS A 939 8.27 -7.18 -24.95
C CYS A 939 8.17 -8.50 -24.19
N VAL A 940 6.93 -8.86 -23.85
CA VAL A 940 6.61 -10.18 -23.29
C VAL A 940 5.94 -11.01 -24.37
N LEU A 941 6.34 -12.27 -24.44
CA LEU A 941 5.65 -13.25 -25.26
C LEU A 941 5.10 -14.37 -24.37
N THR A 942 3.84 -14.71 -24.57
CA THR A 942 3.13 -15.68 -23.73
C THR A 942 2.81 -16.97 -24.49
N THR A 943 2.77 -18.07 -23.75
CA THR A 943 2.29 -19.36 -24.24
C THR A 943 1.64 -20.15 -23.11
N LYS A 944 0.75 -21.09 -23.46
CA LYS A 944 0.03 -21.91 -22.48
C LYS A 944 0.63 -23.31 -22.43
N LEU A 945 1.04 -23.74 -21.25
CA LEU A 945 1.58 -25.08 -21.01
C LEU A 945 0.47 -25.97 -20.46
N ASP A 946 0.20 -27.08 -21.15
CA ASP A 946 -0.74 -28.10 -20.69
C ASP A 946 0.00 -29.11 -19.81
N ILE A 947 -0.02 -28.86 -18.49
CA ILE A 947 0.69 -29.68 -17.49
C ILE A 947 -0.04 -30.99 -17.27
N LYS A 948 -1.37 -30.92 -17.13
CA LYS A 948 -2.21 -32.11 -17.02
C LYS A 948 -2.05 -33.04 -18.22
N GLY A 949 -2.15 -32.52 -19.43
CA GLY A 949 -2.00 -33.33 -20.64
C GLY A 949 -0.63 -33.99 -20.77
N LEU A 950 0.44 -33.33 -20.30
CA LEU A 950 1.79 -33.92 -20.23
C LEU A 950 1.84 -35.07 -19.23
N ARG A 951 1.33 -34.88 -18.02
CA ARG A 951 1.34 -35.90 -16.95
C ARG A 951 0.45 -37.10 -17.30
N ASP A 952 -0.75 -36.86 -17.83
CA ASP A 952 -1.66 -37.90 -18.32
C ASP A 952 -0.98 -38.79 -19.36
N PHE A 953 -0.15 -38.19 -20.24
CA PHE A 953 0.65 -38.95 -21.18
C PHE A 953 1.79 -39.72 -20.52
N GLN A 954 2.54 -39.08 -19.62
CA GLN A 954 3.68 -39.69 -18.92
C GLN A 954 3.28 -40.88 -18.05
N TYR A 955 2.03 -40.92 -17.57
CA TYR A 955 1.51 -42.04 -16.77
C TYR A 955 1.00 -43.22 -17.62
N LYS A 956 0.87 -43.07 -18.94
CA LYS A 956 0.38 -44.16 -19.80
C LYS A 956 1.36 -45.34 -19.79
N SER A 957 0.83 -46.53 -19.53
CA SER A 957 1.61 -47.78 -19.57
C SER A 957 2.11 -48.17 -20.99
N LYS A 958 1.45 -47.69 -22.05
CA LYS A 958 1.82 -47.93 -23.46
C LYS A 958 1.50 -46.71 -24.35
N PRO A 959 2.35 -45.67 -24.40
CA PRO A 959 2.23 -44.58 -25.36
C PRO A 959 2.44 -45.11 -26.80
N GLY A 960 1.57 -44.74 -27.74
CA GLY A 960 1.58 -45.20 -29.12
C GLY A 960 2.09 -44.15 -30.13
N SER A 961 2.35 -44.55 -31.37
CA SER A 961 2.90 -43.67 -32.43
C SER A 961 1.96 -42.56 -32.91
N LYS A 962 0.66 -42.66 -32.56
CA LYS A 962 -0.38 -41.67 -32.85
C LYS A 962 -0.54 -40.63 -31.72
N ASP A 963 0.08 -40.81 -30.57
CA ASP A 963 0.03 -39.83 -29.49
C ASP A 963 0.72 -38.51 -29.88
N TYR A 964 0.29 -37.44 -29.22
CA TYR A 964 0.78 -36.09 -29.45
C TYR A 964 2.22 -35.88 -28.97
N PHE A 965 2.53 -36.42 -27.78
CA PHE A 965 3.86 -36.46 -27.21
C PHE A 965 4.64 -37.67 -27.75
N LYS A 966 5.97 -37.55 -27.81
CA LYS A 966 6.83 -38.68 -28.21
C LYS A 966 6.94 -39.69 -27.07
N HIS A 967 7.42 -40.90 -27.39
CA HIS A 967 7.67 -41.92 -26.38
C HIS A 967 8.60 -41.44 -25.26
N LEU A 968 8.34 -41.97 -24.06
CA LEU A 968 9.16 -41.72 -22.89
C LEU A 968 10.60 -42.23 -23.11
N PRO A 969 11.61 -41.48 -22.66
CA PRO A 969 13.01 -41.88 -22.81
C PRO A 969 13.32 -43.11 -21.94
N PRO A 970 14.35 -43.90 -22.28
CA PRO A 970 14.79 -45.02 -21.45
C PRO A 970 15.07 -44.58 -20.01
N GLY A 971 14.65 -45.39 -19.03
CA GLY A 971 14.84 -45.08 -17.60
C GLY A 971 13.98 -43.92 -17.09
N TYR A 972 12.90 -43.57 -17.78
CA TYR A 972 11.88 -42.66 -17.26
C TYR A 972 11.04 -43.37 -16.19
N ASP A 973 10.94 -42.78 -15.00
CA ASP A 973 10.14 -43.30 -13.90
C ASP A 973 8.71 -42.74 -13.98
N SER A 974 7.75 -43.58 -14.37
CA SER A 974 6.35 -43.16 -14.52
C SER A 974 5.64 -43.00 -13.17
N ASP A 975 6.11 -43.65 -12.10
CA ASP A 975 5.50 -43.55 -10.78
C ASP A 975 5.80 -42.19 -10.14
N SER A 976 6.94 -41.57 -10.49
CA SER A 976 7.27 -40.21 -10.08
C SER A 976 6.23 -39.15 -10.51
N VAL A 977 5.39 -39.43 -11.52
CA VAL A 977 4.26 -38.57 -11.91
C VAL A 977 3.28 -38.38 -10.76
N LEU A 978 3.06 -39.40 -9.92
CA LEU A 978 2.12 -39.37 -8.80
C LEU A 978 2.57 -38.48 -7.64
N SER A 979 3.88 -38.19 -7.57
CA SER A 979 4.48 -37.34 -6.54
C SER A 979 4.52 -35.86 -6.90
N ARG A 980 4.12 -35.53 -8.13
CA ARG A 980 4.07 -34.17 -8.68
C ARG A 980 2.64 -33.65 -8.69
#